data_AF-F2UI36-F1
#
_entry.id   AF-F2UI36-F1
#
_cell.length_a   1.000
_cell.length_b   1.000
_cell.length_c   1.000
_cell.angle_alpha   90.00
_cell.angle_beta   90.00
_cell.angle_gamma   90.00
#
_symmetry.space_group_name_H-M   'P 1'
#
loop_
_entity.id
_entity.type
_entity.pdbx_description
1 polymer ?
#
loop_
_entity_poly.entity_id
_entity_poly.type
_entity_poly.pdbx_seq_one_letter_code
_entity_poly.pdbx_strand_id
1 'polypeptide(L)'
;MRLFKSGSTVPVLMATAIVGLLLYTIHLHTSYRKDMQELQAPAAHGHVDRHLFSSKKSKRSVTRIPDGYFPISVGRCQGMKTKVELCRLNIEAYTAEPYKYPMFKDLLRVSNCKGNTMTVTLNDLRFGIPETLDPAGFVFHESRVGSTLIANILAADPDNLVFSESAPPPAIALHCPAPLPEKAEMMRVLLRAMSNSVRHKRLFFKFQSVNANAIPLYTEAFPEVPWMFVYRDPVEVMASHFKQKVPAGAKVPCLRAKNSPTPLHRRYIRSKNPSDEEFCAAHLATLCDSALHALDSSPNGIAVNYHDLPDVLYTRVFPVHFGYTPTPSVKRNMVNVAQEYSKGRAGVKKFSDDSKTKQDRASEQLRTFAESTLRPLYTELEGHYHKYMDQVDVTPRVLPERKPVEGFGEIQIDMKQGGANGGGIENTFSRLLNQHPYPSDRRYMAQLAQRNKNSFDGEPYYPDEALIKRYEPYPPLKPLPTFLNEWPPDEPDVPDIPGIEHGTLERFDYQNETQRKRAEYLRWHEVPFVLHNVPMINDVAEKWGSDEYLIKRFGNTKHSVTKSTSNHFMYYNRRGAKQQKNYKPPTSSATMTFKQWLQKAYETDKASLNDDHYYLQLNSVGPNSWIREDFPEWVPQHNFFLVDPSQNRGINCRFGARGIIAEAHYDGGRNFVTILRGAKRYILLPPEECPNLYLYPRGHPEARHAKADWSDLDLNEFPKMKNAMAAQVVLRAGDVLYIPSYWFHYIVSTGVNAQCNTRSGLSIRGRKEIADCGFY
;
A
#
# COMPACT_ATOMS: atom_id res chain seq x y z
N MET A 1 -41.17 -22.57 -84.12
CA MET A 1 -41.06 -23.86 -84.87
C MET A 1 -40.00 -24.68 -84.14
N ARG A 2 -40.39 -25.70 -83.36
CA ARG A 2 -40.44 -27.14 -83.71
C ARG A 2 -39.03 -27.72 -83.96
N LEU A 3 -38.56 -28.89 -83.49
CA LEU A 3 -39.02 -30.07 -82.70
C LEU A 3 -37.71 -30.90 -82.49
N PHE A 4 -37.30 -31.34 -81.29
CA PHE A 4 -37.59 -32.60 -80.56
C PHE A 4 -36.82 -33.90 -80.93
N LYS A 5 -36.47 -34.63 -79.84
CA LYS A 5 -36.05 -36.05 -79.64
C LYS A 5 -34.53 -36.31 -79.60
N SER A 6 -33.96 -37.09 -78.67
CA SER A 6 -34.42 -37.92 -77.53
C SER A 6 -33.20 -38.52 -76.79
N GLY A 7 -33.31 -38.86 -75.50
CA GLY A 7 -32.50 -39.95 -74.90
C GLY A 7 -31.87 -39.66 -73.53
N SER A 8 -32.35 -40.37 -72.52
CA SER A 8 -32.02 -40.42 -71.09
C SER A 8 -30.56 -40.74 -70.70
N THR A 9 -30.06 -40.16 -69.59
CA THR A 9 -29.54 -40.83 -68.36
C THR A 9 -28.69 -39.88 -67.46
N VAL A 10 -28.95 -39.91 -66.15
CA VAL A 10 -28.24 -39.31 -64.98
C VAL A 10 -28.33 -40.38 -63.87
N PRO A 11 -27.48 -40.53 -62.81
CA PRO A 11 -26.27 -39.81 -62.34
C PRO A 11 -25.07 -40.71 -61.90
N VAL A 12 -23.81 -40.21 -61.87
CA VAL A 12 -22.75 -40.72 -60.97
C VAL A 12 -21.76 -39.60 -60.62
N LEU A 13 -21.98 -38.88 -59.50
CA LEU A 13 -20.91 -38.13 -58.77
C LEU A 13 -21.38 -37.51 -57.42
N MET A 14 -22.43 -38.07 -56.79
CA MET A 14 -22.86 -37.69 -55.42
C MET A 14 -22.92 -38.86 -54.43
N ALA A 15 -22.41 -40.05 -54.80
CA ALA A 15 -22.48 -41.25 -53.96
C ALA A 15 -21.19 -41.56 -53.17
N THR A 16 -20.05 -40.92 -53.46
CA THR A 16 -18.77 -41.19 -52.79
C THR A 16 -18.48 -40.31 -51.57
N ALA A 17 -19.18 -39.18 -51.39
CA ALA A 17 -18.94 -38.27 -50.27
C ALA A 17 -19.73 -38.62 -48.98
N ILE A 18 -20.81 -39.40 -49.08
CA ILE A 18 -21.67 -39.73 -47.93
C ILE A 18 -21.24 -41.03 -47.22
N VAL A 19 -20.57 -41.96 -47.91
CA VAL A 19 -20.07 -43.21 -47.31
C VAL A 19 -18.81 -42.99 -46.46
N GLY A 20 -18.00 -41.96 -46.79
CA GLY A 20 -16.79 -41.62 -46.01
C GLY A 20 -17.08 -41.01 -44.63
N LEU A 21 -18.15 -40.22 -44.49
CA LEU A 21 -18.51 -39.58 -43.23
C LEU A 21 -19.20 -40.51 -42.22
N LEU A 22 -19.82 -41.61 -42.69
CA LEU A 22 -20.48 -42.61 -41.85
C LEU A 22 -19.53 -43.69 -41.30
N LEU A 23 -18.39 -43.95 -41.96
CA LEU A 23 -17.41 -44.93 -41.49
C LEU A 23 -16.45 -44.35 -40.41
N TYR A 24 -16.20 -43.04 -40.43
CA TYR A 24 -15.34 -42.39 -39.43
C TYR A 24 -16.02 -42.23 -38.05
N THR A 25 -17.35 -42.05 -38.04
CA THR A 25 -18.15 -41.94 -36.80
C THR A 25 -18.37 -43.30 -36.11
N ILE A 26 -18.35 -44.42 -36.84
CA ILE A 26 -18.51 -45.78 -36.28
C ILE A 26 -17.21 -46.29 -35.63
N HIS A 27 -16.03 -45.85 -36.09
CA HIS A 27 -14.74 -46.24 -35.50
C HIS A 27 -14.42 -45.52 -34.17
N LEU A 28 -14.87 -44.28 -34.00
CA LEU A 28 -14.68 -43.53 -32.75
C LEU A 28 -15.64 -43.94 -31.63
N HIS A 29 -16.78 -44.57 -31.95
CA HIS A 29 -17.77 -45.00 -30.95
C HIS A 29 -17.57 -46.43 -30.42
N THR A 30 -16.74 -47.23 -31.10
CA THR A 30 -16.44 -48.63 -30.70
C THR A 30 -15.20 -48.76 -29.81
N SER A 31 -14.30 -47.77 -29.80
CA SER A 31 -13.12 -47.78 -28.92
C SER A 31 -13.38 -47.24 -27.51
N TYR A 32 -14.51 -46.57 -27.26
CA TYR A 32 -14.83 -45.94 -25.96
C TYR A 32 -15.78 -46.78 -25.08
N ARG A 33 -16.29 -47.91 -25.59
CA ARG A 33 -17.28 -48.76 -24.91
C ARG A 33 -16.75 -50.12 -24.42
N LYS A 34 -15.45 -50.39 -24.58
CA LYS A 34 -14.82 -51.65 -24.14
C LYS A 34 -14.16 -51.58 -22.74
N ASP A 35 -14.02 -50.40 -22.15
CA ASP A 35 -13.26 -50.22 -20.89
C ASP A 35 -14.13 -49.94 -19.65
N MET A 36 -15.46 -50.04 -19.74
CA MET A 36 -16.38 -49.67 -18.64
C MET A 36 -17.51 -50.68 -18.44
N GLN A 37 -17.21 -51.98 -18.37
CA GLN A 37 -18.11 -53.01 -17.80
C GLN A 37 -17.36 -54.33 -17.61
N GLU A 38 -16.76 -54.54 -16.42
CA GLU A 38 -16.65 -55.81 -15.68
C GLU A 38 -15.92 -55.54 -14.34
N LEU A 39 -16.68 -55.33 -13.26
CA LEU A 39 -16.79 -56.18 -12.05
C LEU A 39 -15.62 -56.05 -11.05
N GLN A 40 -15.73 -55.27 -9.97
CA GLN A 40 -16.27 -55.66 -8.64
C GLN A 40 -15.73 -56.99 -8.03
N ALA A 41 -14.68 -56.86 -7.18
CA ALA A 41 -14.30 -57.61 -5.94
C ALA A 41 -13.92 -59.13 -5.99
N PRO A 42 -13.23 -59.74 -4.96
CA PRO A 42 -12.40 -59.24 -3.84
C PRO A 42 -10.99 -59.92 -3.66
N ALA A 43 -10.18 -59.34 -2.75
CA ALA A 43 -8.94 -59.77 -2.04
C ALA A 43 -8.20 -61.10 -2.33
N ALA A 44 -6.85 -61.03 -2.49
CA ALA A 44 -5.86 -61.92 -1.87
C ALA A 44 -4.39 -61.42 -2.05
N HIS A 45 -3.53 -61.81 -1.13
CA HIS A 45 -2.15 -61.37 -0.86
C HIS A 45 -1.09 -61.54 -1.96
N GLY A 46 -0.10 -60.63 -1.97
CA GLY A 46 1.20 -60.84 -2.63
C GLY A 46 2.08 -59.59 -2.67
N HIS A 47 3.05 -59.49 -1.76
CA HIS A 47 4.11 -58.48 -1.69
C HIS A 47 5.02 -58.46 -2.94
N VAL A 48 5.30 -57.27 -3.51
CA VAL A 48 6.66 -56.80 -3.89
C VAL A 48 6.71 -55.25 -3.90
N ASP A 49 7.65 -54.69 -3.12
CA ASP A 49 8.10 -53.27 -2.97
C ASP A 49 8.64 -52.66 -4.31
N ARG A 50 8.84 -51.36 -4.58
CA ARG A 50 8.80 -50.07 -3.85
C ARG A 50 8.98 -48.89 -4.85
N HIS A 51 8.46 -47.73 -4.44
CA HIS A 51 8.86 -46.36 -4.81
C HIS A 51 8.46 -45.79 -6.18
N LEU A 52 7.33 -45.08 -6.22
CA LEU A 52 7.20 -43.72 -6.79
C LEU A 52 5.85 -43.09 -6.39
N PHE A 53 5.88 -41.79 -6.07
CA PHE A 53 4.76 -40.88 -5.75
C PHE A 53 4.07 -41.00 -4.37
N SER A 54 4.51 -40.16 -3.44
CA SER A 54 3.67 -39.60 -2.38
C SER A 54 3.80 -38.08 -2.40
N SER A 55 2.70 -37.40 -2.73
CA SER A 55 2.52 -35.96 -2.61
C SER A 55 2.49 -35.55 -1.13
N LYS A 56 3.53 -34.88 -0.64
CA LYS A 56 3.44 -34.17 0.65
C LYS A 56 2.82 -32.78 0.42
N LYS A 57 1.50 -32.67 0.57
CA LYS A 57 0.86 -31.39 0.91
C LYS A 57 1.38 -30.96 2.28
N SER A 58 2.16 -29.88 2.35
CA SER A 58 2.57 -29.28 3.61
C SER A 58 1.35 -28.62 4.27
N LYS A 59 0.78 -29.28 5.29
CA LYS A 59 -0.21 -28.68 6.19
C LYS A 59 0.47 -27.55 6.97
N ARG A 60 0.11 -26.29 6.72
CA ARG A 60 0.54 -25.17 7.55
C ARG A 60 -0.31 -25.16 8.83
N SER A 61 0.27 -25.56 9.95
CA SER A 61 -0.34 -25.45 11.28
C SER A 61 -0.51 -23.96 11.61
N VAL A 62 -1.75 -23.49 11.77
CA VAL A 62 -2.07 -22.13 12.25
C VAL A 62 -2.27 -22.23 13.76
N THR A 63 -1.46 -21.50 14.52
CA THR A 63 -1.62 -21.41 15.98
C THR A 63 -2.87 -20.57 16.29
N ARG A 64 -3.97 -21.21 16.68
CA ARG A 64 -5.18 -20.51 17.13
C ARG A 64 -4.90 -19.81 18.46
N ILE A 65 -5.22 -18.52 18.54
CA ILE A 65 -5.10 -17.71 19.75
C ILE A 65 -6.44 -17.79 20.50
N PRO A 66 -6.47 -18.24 21.77
CA PRO A 66 -7.71 -18.29 22.53
C PRO A 66 -8.27 -16.88 22.78
N ASP A 67 -9.59 -16.77 22.84
CA ASP A 67 -10.27 -15.51 23.19
C ASP A 67 -9.78 -14.95 24.54
N GLY A 68 -9.62 -13.64 24.61
CA GLY A 68 -9.14 -12.94 25.81
C GLY A 68 -7.63 -12.95 26.02
N TYR A 69 -6.84 -13.56 25.14
CA TYR A 69 -5.37 -13.41 25.13
C TYR A 69 -4.97 -12.20 24.29
N PHE A 70 -4.33 -11.22 24.93
CA PHE A 70 -3.94 -9.96 24.30
C PHE A 70 -2.43 -9.77 24.28
N PRO A 71 -1.86 -9.14 23.24
CA PRO A 71 -0.48 -8.66 23.26
C PRO A 71 -0.15 -7.83 24.49
N ILE A 72 0.91 -8.22 25.22
CA ILE A 72 1.42 -7.51 26.39
C ILE A 72 2.85 -7.00 26.22
N SER A 73 3.64 -7.64 25.36
CA SER A 73 5.00 -7.21 25.03
C SER A 73 5.38 -7.57 23.59
N VAL A 74 6.25 -6.78 22.98
CA VAL A 74 6.81 -7.02 21.64
C VAL A 74 8.32 -7.18 21.79
N GLY A 75 8.84 -8.29 21.28
CA GLY A 75 10.26 -8.59 21.29
C GLY A 75 11.05 -7.77 20.28
N ARG A 76 12.30 -8.16 20.03
CA ARG A 76 13.15 -7.49 19.03
C ARG A 76 12.49 -7.55 17.65
N CYS A 77 12.36 -6.40 17.01
CA CYS A 77 11.79 -6.28 15.67
C CYS A 77 12.55 -7.12 14.64
N GLN A 78 11.81 -7.99 13.95
CA GLN A 78 12.24 -8.85 12.84
C GLN A 78 11.10 -8.95 11.80
N GLY A 79 10.47 -7.82 11.47
CA GLY A 79 9.28 -7.77 10.62
C GLY A 79 8.14 -8.65 11.16
N MET A 80 7.48 -9.39 10.29
CA MET A 80 6.38 -10.31 10.67
C MET A 80 6.82 -11.51 11.54
N LYS A 81 8.13 -11.78 11.67
CA LYS A 81 8.66 -12.81 12.58
C LYS A 81 8.88 -12.30 14.01
N THR A 82 8.61 -11.01 14.26
CA THR A 82 8.74 -10.41 15.60
C THR A 82 7.92 -11.20 16.60
N LYS A 83 8.57 -11.64 17.68
CA LYS A 83 7.91 -12.35 18.79
C LYS A 83 7.04 -11.38 19.59
N VAL A 84 5.85 -11.82 19.95
CA VAL A 84 4.87 -11.09 20.75
C VAL A 84 4.44 -12.01 21.89
N GLU A 85 4.49 -11.50 23.11
CA GLU A 85 3.99 -12.19 24.28
C GLU A 85 2.55 -11.79 24.53
N LEU A 86 1.67 -12.77 24.76
CA LEU A 86 0.27 -12.58 25.07
C LEU A 86 -0.03 -13.03 26.49
N CYS A 87 -1.02 -12.40 27.12
CA CYS A 87 -1.56 -12.79 28.42
C CYS A 87 -3.08 -12.69 28.38
N ARG A 88 -3.76 -13.54 29.16
CA ARG A 88 -5.19 -13.41 29.40
C ARG A 88 -5.45 -12.24 30.35
N LEU A 89 -6.09 -11.18 29.86
CA LEU A 89 -6.32 -9.97 30.66
C LEU A 89 -7.67 -10.02 31.39
N ASN A 90 -7.70 -9.54 32.63
CA ASN A 90 -8.92 -9.35 33.40
C ASN A 90 -9.61 -8.03 33.01
N ILE A 91 -10.19 -8.00 31.81
CA ILE A 91 -10.87 -6.81 31.27
C ILE A 91 -12.10 -6.45 32.12
N GLU A 92 -12.80 -7.44 32.68
CA GLU A 92 -13.99 -7.21 33.51
C GLU A 92 -13.68 -6.37 34.76
N ALA A 93 -12.55 -6.65 35.43
CA ALA A 93 -12.10 -5.83 36.56
C ALA A 93 -11.79 -4.39 36.13
N TYR A 94 -11.28 -4.19 34.91
CA TYR A 94 -11.01 -2.85 34.39
C TYR A 94 -12.29 -2.10 34.04
N THR A 95 -13.23 -2.71 33.32
CA THR A 95 -14.51 -2.10 32.95
C THR A 95 -15.36 -1.77 34.18
N ALA A 96 -15.33 -2.61 35.23
CA ALA A 96 -16.08 -2.38 36.45
C ALA A 96 -15.61 -1.13 37.21
N GLU A 97 -14.29 -0.94 37.34
CA GLU A 97 -13.72 0.19 38.07
C GLU A 97 -12.47 0.77 37.35
N PRO A 98 -12.64 1.47 36.21
CA PRO A 98 -11.51 1.89 35.37
C PRO A 98 -10.47 2.76 36.09
N TYR A 99 -10.93 3.59 37.03
CA TYR A 99 -10.07 4.47 37.84
C TYR A 99 -9.14 3.71 38.81
N LYS A 100 -9.44 2.46 39.15
CA LYS A 100 -8.53 1.59 39.94
C LYS A 100 -7.38 1.05 39.11
N TYR A 101 -7.59 0.83 37.81
CA TYR A 101 -6.59 0.29 36.88
C TYR A 101 -6.33 1.24 35.69
N PRO A 102 -5.95 2.50 35.93
CA PRO A 102 -6.00 3.58 34.95
C PRO A 102 -5.00 3.47 33.78
N MET A 103 -4.08 2.50 33.86
CA MET A 103 -3.04 2.26 32.87
C MET A 103 -2.91 0.76 32.62
N PHE A 104 -2.44 0.39 31.44
CA PHE A 104 -2.24 -0.99 31.04
C PHE A 104 -1.38 -1.79 32.01
N LYS A 105 -0.34 -1.18 32.60
CA LYS A 105 0.48 -1.83 33.64
C LYS A 105 -0.31 -2.21 34.91
N ASP A 106 -1.35 -1.44 35.25
CA ASP A 106 -2.21 -1.71 36.41
C ASP A 106 -3.18 -2.86 36.05
N LEU A 107 -3.64 -2.92 34.79
CA LEU A 107 -4.38 -4.07 34.23
C LEU A 107 -3.52 -5.35 34.21
N LEU A 108 -2.25 -5.28 33.80
CA LEU A 108 -1.33 -6.42 33.85
C LEU A 108 -1.14 -6.94 35.28
N ARG A 109 -1.12 -6.03 36.28
CA ARG A 109 -0.99 -6.41 37.69
C ARG A 109 -2.19 -7.20 38.19
N VAL A 110 -3.41 -6.76 37.87
CA VAL A 110 -4.65 -7.46 38.29
C VAL A 110 -4.92 -8.73 37.46
N SER A 111 -4.37 -8.81 36.25
CA SER A 111 -4.51 -9.99 35.38
C SER A 111 -3.60 -11.16 35.75
N ASN A 112 -2.66 -10.97 36.68
CA ASN A 112 -1.71 -11.99 37.16
C ASN A 112 -1.00 -12.77 36.03
N CYS A 113 -0.42 -12.06 35.06
CA CYS A 113 0.24 -12.66 33.90
C CYS A 113 1.46 -13.55 34.21
N LYS A 114 1.92 -13.65 35.46
CA LYS A 114 3.09 -14.48 35.80
C LYS A 114 2.75 -15.96 35.67
N GLY A 115 3.37 -16.63 34.71
CA GLY A 115 3.21 -18.08 34.46
C GLY A 115 2.03 -18.44 33.54
N ASN A 116 1.26 -17.46 33.05
CA ASN A 116 0.14 -17.66 32.13
C ASN A 116 0.29 -16.80 30.87
N THR A 117 1.46 -16.87 30.23
CA THR A 117 1.74 -16.19 28.96
C THR A 117 1.96 -17.18 27.84
N MET A 118 1.67 -16.73 26.62
CA MET A 118 2.00 -17.46 25.39
C MET A 118 2.84 -16.56 24.50
N THR A 119 3.85 -17.12 23.84
CA THR A 119 4.69 -16.37 22.88
C THR A 119 4.37 -16.84 21.48
N VAL A 120 4.06 -15.89 20.61
CA VAL A 120 3.73 -16.11 19.20
C VAL A 120 4.51 -15.10 18.34
N THR A 121 4.42 -15.19 17.02
CA THR A 121 4.93 -14.14 16.12
C THR A 121 3.81 -13.20 15.67
N LEU A 122 4.14 -12.01 15.17
CA LEU A 122 3.15 -11.16 14.49
C LEU A 122 2.46 -11.92 13.34
N ASN A 123 3.17 -12.80 12.62
CA ASN A 123 2.56 -13.62 11.58
C ASN A 123 1.55 -14.62 12.15
N ASP A 124 1.79 -15.18 13.33
CA ASP A 124 0.81 -16.05 13.99
C ASP A 124 -0.42 -15.25 14.42
N LEU A 125 -0.24 -14.03 14.94
CA LEU A 125 -1.36 -13.14 15.27
C LEU A 125 -2.22 -12.76 14.07
N ARG A 126 -1.59 -12.58 12.89
CA ARG A 126 -2.28 -12.25 11.64
C ARG A 126 -3.32 -13.30 11.26
N PHE A 127 -3.08 -14.57 11.56
CA PHE A 127 -3.94 -15.69 11.15
C PHE A 127 -4.57 -16.45 12.31
N GLY A 128 -4.16 -16.20 13.54
CA GLY A 128 -4.55 -16.97 14.71
C GLY A 128 -5.81 -16.47 15.43
N ILE A 129 -6.30 -15.29 15.06
CA ILE A 129 -7.51 -14.67 15.62
C ILE A 129 -8.60 -14.66 14.53
N PRO A 130 -9.75 -15.33 14.72
CA PRO A 130 -10.75 -15.50 13.64
C PRO A 130 -11.36 -14.19 13.14
N GLU A 131 -11.66 -13.29 14.07
CA GLU A 131 -12.32 -12.02 13.79
C GLU A 131 -11.62 -10.90 14.55
N THR A 132 -11.38 -9.79 13.87
CA THR A 132 -10.73 -8.62 14.48
C THR A 132 -11.54 -7.36 14.23
N LEU A 133 -11.29 -6.35 15.07
CA LEU A 133 -11.80 -4.99 14.91
C LEU A 133 -10.65 -4.08 14.49
N ASP A 134 -10.93 -3.21 13.51
CA ASP A 134 -10.14 -2.00 13.37
C ASP A 134 -10.39 -1.10 14.61
N PRO A 135 -9.40 -0.30 15.05
CA PRO A 135 -9.61 0.64 16.14
C PRO A 135 -10.76 1.61 15.82
N ALA A 136 -11.68 1.81 16.76
CA ALA A 136 -12.76 2.79 16.67
C ALA A 136 -12.28 4.22 16.94
N GLY A 137 -11.12 4.39 17.60
CA GLY A 137 -10.51 5.70 17.75
C GLY A 137 -9.18 5.71 18.52
N PHE A 138 -8.40 6.76 18.28
CA PHE A 138 -7.12 7.00 18.96
C PHE A 138 -7.15 8.29 19.79
N VAL A 139 -6.56 8.23 20.98
CA VAL A 139 -6.39 9.38 21.88
C VAL A 139 -4.89 9.65 22.07
N PHE A 140 -4.40 10.66 21.36
CA PHE A 140 -3.10 11.29 21.55
C PHE A 140 -3.23 12.48 22.50
N HIS A 141 -2.12 12.93 23.06
CA HIS A 141 -2.12 14.05 23.98
C HIS A 141 -0.72 14.63 24.20
N GLU A 142 -0.64 15.90 24.59
CA GLU A 142 0.61 16.59 24.91
C GLU A 142 1.33 15.90 26.09
N SER A 143 0.93 16.12 27.34
CA SER A 143 1.39 15.35 28.51
C SER A 143 0.69 15.91 29.74
N ARG A 144 0.32 15.07 30.72
CA ARG A 144 -0.31 15.53 31.98
C ARG A 144 -1.59 16.38 31.82
N VAL A 145 -2.21 16.35 30.64
CA VAL A 145 -3.46 17.05 30.27
C VAL A 145 -4.74 16.29 30.64
N GLY A 146 -4.69 15.41 31.63
CA GLY A 146 -5.89 14.65 32.03
C GLY A 146 -6.38 13.57 31.05
N SER A 147 -5.59 13.17 30.04
CA SER A 147 -5.95 12.11 29.07
C SER A 147 -6.33 10.74 29.66
N THR A 148 -5.94 10.46 30.91
CA THR A 148 -6.39 9.26 31.65
C THR A 148 -7.90 9.31 31.98
N LEU A 149 -8.46 10.50 32.19
CA LEU A 149 -9.91 10.69 32.39
C LEU A 149 -10.69 10.17 31.18
N ILE A 150 -10.27 10.54 29.96
CA ILE A 150 -10.90 10.08 28.72
C ILE A 150 -10.86 8.56 28.60
N ALA A 151 -9.72 7.93 28.87
CA ALA A 151 -9.60 6.48 28.83
C ALA A 151 -10.54 5.79 29.85
N ASN A 152 -10.66 6.34 31.06
CA ASN A 152 -11.56 5.81 32.07
C ASN A 152 -13.04 5.97 31.67
N ILE A 153 -13.41 7.12 31.08
CA ILE A 153 -14.76 7.37 30.56
C ILE A 153 -15.08 6.39 29.43
N LEU A 154 -14.19 6.21 28.46
CA LEU A 154 -14.36 5.23 27.38
C LEU A 154 -14.51 3.80 27.93
N ALA A 155 -13.71 3.43 28.95
CA ALA A 155 -13.73 2.09 29.55
C ALA A 155 -14.97 1.82 30.43
N ALA A 156 -15.73 2.86 30.80
CA ALA A 156 -16.97 2.73 31.55
C ALA A 156 -18.14 2.19 30.70
N ASP A 157 -17.98 2.13 29.36
CA ASP A 157 -18.89 1.43 28.46
C ASP A 157 -18.46 -0.05 28.33
N PRO A 158 -19.32 -1.02 28.69
CA PRO A 158 -18.98 -2.44 28.62
C PRO A 158 -18.79 -3.00 27.21
N ASP A 159 -19.19 -2.27 26.16
CA ASP A 159 -18.94 -2.63 24.76
C ASP A 159 -17.57 -2.13 24.26
N ASN A 160 -16.87 -1.27 25.02
CA ASN A 160 -15.58 -0.71 24.64
C ASN A 160 -14.41 -1.51 25.24
N LEU A 161 -13.46 -1.89 24.39
CA LEU A 161 -12.14 -2.37 24.78
C LEU A 161 -11.14 -1.21 24.71
N VAL A 162 -10.60 -0.80 25.85
CA VAL A 162 -9.74 0.40 25.95
C VAL A 162 -8.35 0.04 26.44
N PHE A 163 -7.33 0.42 25.68
CA PHE A 163 -5.93 0.26 26.09
C PHE A 163 -5.30 1.63 26.41
N SER A 164 -5.13 1.90 27.70
CA SER A 164 -4.50 3.12 28.21
C SER A 164 -3.00 2.91 28.44
N GLU A 165 -2.16 3.53 27.61
CA GLU A 165 -0.69 3.46 27.67
C GLU A 165 -0.15 2.02 27.58
N SER A 166 -0.69 1.22 26.67
CA SER A 166 -0.19 -0.13 26.40
C SER A 166 1.23 -0.09 25.84
N ALA A 167 2.07 -1.04 26.27
CA ALA A 167 3.47 -1.14 25.88
C ALA A 167 3.71 -1.67 24.44
N PRO A 168 2.87 -2.56 23.87
CA PRO A 168 3.12 -3.11 22.53
C PRO A 168 3.18 -2.07 21.39
N PRO A 169 2.24 -1.12 21.24
CA PRO A 169 2.30 -0.14 20.14
C PRO A 169 3.56 0.73 20.11
N PRO A 170 4.00 1.37 21.23
CA PRO A 170 5.23 2.17 21.21
C PRO A 170 6.50 1.35 20.94
N ALA A 171 6.50 0.04 21.25
CA ALA A 171 7.62 -0.83 20.89
C ALA A 171 7.82 -0.91 19.36
N ILE A 172 6.74 -0.94 18.59
CA ILE A 172 6.81 -0.85 17.12
C ILE A 172 7.10 0.60 16.69
N ALA A 173 6.35 1.56 17.21
CA ALA A 173 6.42 2.94 16.72
C ALA A 173 7.80 3.57 16.91
N LEU A 174 8.34 3.46 18.14
CA LEU A 174 9.51 4.22 18.58
C LEU A 174 10.81 3.40 18.58
N HIS A 175 10.73 2.06 18.63
CA HIS A 175 11.91 1.22 18.84
C HIS A 175 12.20 0.25 17.70
N CYS A 176 11.30 0.11 16.73
CA CYS A 176 11.52 -0.74 15.57
C CYS A 176 12.38 -0.02 14.51
N PRO A 177 13.53 -0.55 14.09
CA PRO A 177 14.35 0.05 13.03
C PRO A 177 13.90 -0.45 11.65
N ALA A 178 12.63 -0.23 11.31
CA ALA A 178 12.02 -0.65 10.05
C ALA A 178 11.47 0.57 9.27
N PRO A 179 11.39 0.51 7.92
CA PRO A 179 10.73 1.54 7.12
C PRO A 179 9.25 1.72 7.52
N LEU A 180 8.70 2.91 7.24
CA LEU A 180 7.32 3.26 7.60
C LEU A 180 6.27 2.22 7.13
N PRO A 181 6.30 1.71 5.89
CA PRO A 181 5.30 0.72 5.44
C PRO A 181 5.36 -0.61 6.21
N GLU A 182 6.57 -1.06 6.56
CA GLU A 182 6.75 -2.28 7.35
C GLU A 182 6.25 -2.07 8.79
N LYS A 183 6.59 -0.94 9.41
CA LYS A 183 6.05 -0.56 10.72
C LYS A 183 4.53 -0.47 10.70
N ALA A 184 3.94 0.10 9.64
CA ALA A 184 2.50 0.26 9.50
C ALA A 184 1.80 -1.10 9.42
N GLU A 185 2.33 -2.05 8.65
CA GLU A 185 1.79 -3.41 8.60
C GLU A 185 1.90 -4.14 9.95
N MET A 186 3.06 -4.04 10.60
CA MET A 186 3.24 -4.61 11.94
C MET A 186 2.26 -3.98 12.95
N MET A 187 2.03 -2.67 12.86
CA MET A 187 1.06 -1.95 13.69
C MET A 187 -0.37 -2.41 13.40
N ARG A 188 -0.76 -2.61 12.14
CA ARG A 188 -2.09 -3.12 11.77
C ARG A 188 -2.38 -4.45 12.42
N VAL A 189 -1.46 -5.40 12.26
CA VAL A 189 -1.58 -6.74 12.83
C VAL A 189 -1.62 -6.70 14.35
N LEU A 190 -0.74 -5.89 14.97
CA LEU A 190 -0.70 -5.77 16.42
C LEU A 190 -2.00 -5.18 16.99
N LEU A 191 -2.48 -4.04 16.48
CA LEU A 191 -3.66 -3.38 17.04
C LEU A 191 -4.94 -4.21 16.80
N ARG A 192 -5.10 -4.84 15.63
CA ARG A 192 -6.19 -5.79 15.39
C ARG A 192 -6.12 -6.98 16.32
N ALA A 193 -4.93 -7.53 16.58
CA ALA A 193 -4.78 -8.62 17.54
C ALA A 193 -5.13 -8.22 18.99
N MET A 194 -5.02 -6.93 19.32
CA MET A 194 -5.48 -6.41 20.59
C MET A 194 -7.01 -6.31 20.68
N SER A 195 -7.77 -6.64 19.63
CA SER A 195 -9.23 -6.76 19.66
C SER A 195 -9.75 -8.17 19.99
N ASN A 196 -8.89 -9.09 20.45
CA ASN A 196 -9.20 -10.51 20.67
C ASN A 196 -10.13 -10.75 21.86
N SER A 197 -11.38 -10.32 21.71
CA SER A 197 -12.48 -10.51 22.66
C SER A 197 -13.78 -10.60 21.88
N VAL A 198 -14.56 -11.66 22.03
CA VAL A 198 -15.90 -11.79 21.39
C VAL A 198 -16.95 -10.83 21.96
N ARG A 199 -16.74 -10.31 23.18
CA ARG A 199 -17.70 -9.48 23.91
C ARG A 199 -17.75 -8.04 23.41
N HIS A 200 -16.59 -7.44 23.18
CA HIS A 200 -16.47 -6.00 22.94
C HIS A 200 -16.74 -5.67 21.48
N LYS A 201 -17.35 -4.51 21.21
CA LYS A 201 -17.72 -4.07 19.86
C LYS A 201 -16.81 -2.97 19.32
N ARG A 202 -16.10 -2.26 20.19
CA ARG A 202 -15.28 -1.09 19.82
C ARG A 202 -13.92 -1.17 20.49
N LEU A 203 -12.87 -0.83 19.75
CA LEU A 203 -11.49 -0.85 20.23
C LEU A 203 -10.90 0.57 20.28
N PHE A 204 -10.47 1.03 21.45
CA PHE A 204 -9.86 2.35 21.62
C PHE A 204 -8.46 2.27 22.20
N PHE A 205 -7.59 3.17 21.75
CA PHE A 205 -6.26 3.33 22.32
C PHE A 205 -6.07 4.74 22.83
N LYS A 206 -5.65 4.86 24.08
CA LYS A 206 -5.05 6.08 24.61
C LYS A 206 -3.55 5.83 24.70
N PHE A 207 -2.76 6.56 23.92
CA PHE A 207 -1.32 6.29 23.85
C PHE A 207 -0.54 7.01 24.96
N GLN A 208 0.74 6.69 25.10
CA GLN A 208 1.68 7.52 25.87
C GLN A 208 2.00 8.79 25.08
N SER A 209 2.20 9.92 25.75
CA SER A 209 2.40 11.24 25.13
C SER A 209 3.42 11.26 23.99
N VAL A 210 4.56 10.59 24.18
CA VAL A 210 5.63 10.53 23.17
C VAL A 210 5.20 9.93 21.83
N ASN A 211 4.07 9.20 21.78
CA ASN A 211 3.50 8.69 20.52
C ASN A 211 2.86 9.79 19.68
N ALA A 212 2.68 11.02 20.19
CA ALA A 212 2.31 12.16 19.36
C ALA A 212 3.31 12.36 18.20
N ASN A 213 4.61 12.13 18.46
CA ASN A 213 5.66 12.16 17.44
C ASN A 213 5.56 11.02 16.39
N ALA A 214 4.64 10.07 16.59
CA ALA A 214 4.41 8.93 15.72
C ALA A 214 2.97 8.90 15.15
N ILE A 215 2.18 9.97 15.29
CA ILE A 215 0.84 10.07 14.68
C ILE A 215 0.87 9.72 13.18
N PRO A 216 1.87 10.13 12.36
CA PRO A 216 1.96 9.72 10.97
C PRO A 216 2.02 8.20 10.75
N LEU A 217 2.64 7.44 11.67
CA LEU A 217 2.63 5.98 11.58
C LEU A 217 1.25 5.38 11.89
N TYR A 218 0.55 5.91 12.88
CA TYR A 218 -0.77 5.41 13.25
C TYR A 218 -1.80 5.71 12.18
N THR A 219 -1.74 6.90 11.57
CA THR A 219 -2.61 7.32 10.45
C THR A 219 -2.23 6.61 9.15
N GLU A 220 -0.96 6.29 8.90
CA GLU A 220 -0.56 5.40 7.80
C GLU A 220 -1.09 3.97 7.99
N ALA A 221 -1.01 3.45 9.22
CA ALA A 221 -1.53 2.12 9.54
C ALA A 221 -3.06 2.07 9.44
N PHE A 222 -3.74 3.13 9.85
CA PHE A 222 -5.19 3.21 9.96
C PHE A 222 -5.71 4.59 9.52
N PRO A 223 -5.77 4.86 8.20
CA PRO A 223 -6.09 6.19 7.68
C PRO A 223 -7.51 6.65 8.01
N GLU A 224 -8.47 5.72 8.05
CA GLU A 224 -9.88 6.00 8.32
C GLU A 224 -10.21 6.14 9.81
N VAL A 225 -9.26 5.83 10.72
CA VAL A 225 -9.56 5.80 12.15
C VAL A 225 -9.54 7.22 12.71
N PRO A 226 -10.65 7.69 13.34
CA PRO A 226 -10.69 9.01 13.94
C PRO A 226 -9.75 9.08 15.14
N TRP A 227 -9.09 10.22 15.28
CA TRP A 227 -8.17 10.44 16.39
C TRP A 227 -8.33 11.84 16.97
N MET A 228 -7.95 12.00 18.24
CA MET A 228 -7.97 13.29 18.92
C MET A 228 -6.64 13.56 19.59
N PHE A 229 -6.22 14.81 19.62
CA PHE A 229 -5.10 15.30 20.42
C PHE A 229 -5.58 16.21 21.54
N VAL A 230 -5.32 15.80 22.78
CA VAL A 230 -5.71 16.56 23.97
C VAL A 230 -4.58 17.48 24.39
N TYR A 231 -4.92 18.73 24.64
CA TYR A 231 -4.01 19.77 25.12
C TYR A 231 -4.65 20.58 26.27
N ARG A 232 -3.86 21.40 26.96
CA ARG A 232 -4.29 22.21 28.11
C ARG A 232 -3.41 23.46 28.19
N ASP A 233 -3.80 24.44 29.00
CA ASP A 233 -2.99 25.63 29.26
C ASP A 233 -1.50 25.30 29.53
N PRO A 234 -0.56 25.91 28.79
CA PRO A 234 0.87 25.61 28.88
C PRO A 234 1.47 25.73 30.29
N VAL A 235 1.07 26.76 31.05
CA VAL A 235 1.60 26.99 32.40
C VAL A 235 1.15 25.86 33.32
N GLU A 236 -0.12 25.46 33.23
CA GLU A 236 -0.67 24.36 34.01
C GLU A 236 -0.04 23.01 33.69
N VAL A 237 0.24 22.75 32.41
CA VAL A 237 0.92 21.53 31.95
C VAL A 237 2.33 21.49 32.49
N MET A 238 3.12 22.54 32.28
CA MET A 238 4.49 22.62 32.77
C MET A 238 4.54 22.52 34.31
N ALA A 239 3.71 23.26 35.03
CA ALA A 239 3.65 23.20 36.50
C ALA A 239 3.32 21.77 37.01
N SER A 240 2.48 21.02 36.29
CA SER A 240 2.14 19.63 36.61
C SER A 240 3.33 18.66 36.52
N HIS A 241 4.34 18.99 35.72
CA HIS A 241 5.58 18.22 35.61
C HIS A 241 6.51 18.46 36.81
N PHE A 242 6.59 19.69 37.33
CA PHE A 242 7.46 20.06 38.44
C PHE A 242 6.85 19.87 39.85
N LYS A 243 5.54 19.54 39.94
CA LYS A 243 4.81 19.34 41.21
C LYS A 243 5.26 18.13 42.05
N GLN A 244 5.93 17.13 41.47
CA GLN A 244 6.15 15.84 42.15
C GLN A 244 7.54 15.73 42.78
N LYS A 245 7.61 15.27 44.04
CA LYS A 245 8.81 14.59 44.58
C LYS A 245 9.09 13.39 43.66
N VAL A 246 10.04 13.54 42.75
CA VAL A 246 10.44 12.44 41.88
C VAL A 246 11.19 11.42 42.75
N PRO A 247 10.89 10.12 42.67
CA PRO A 247 11.65 9.11 43.42
C PRO A 247 13.15 9.27 43.18
N ALA A 248 13.98 8.99 44.19
CA ALA A 248 15.44 9.13 44.08
C ALA A 248 15.96 8.45 42.80
N GLY A 249 16.64 9.22 41.94
CA GLY A 249 17.21 8.74 40.67
C GLY A 249 16.27 8.80 39.44
N ALA A 250 14.98 9.11 39.60
CA ALA A 250 14.07 9.31 38.46
C ALA A 250 14.04 10.78 38.01
N LYS A 251 13.85 11.00 36.70
CA LYS A 251 13.66 12.34 36.11
C LYS A 251 12.17 12.63 35.89
N VAL A 252 11.81 13.91 36.01
CA VAL A 252 10.52 14.44 35.55
C VAL A 252 10.27 13.98 34.11
N PRO A 253 9.05 13.59 33.69
CA PRO A 253 8.84 12.96 32.39
C PRO A 253 9.36 13.77 31.19
N CYS A 254 9.17 15.10 31.19
CA CYS A 254 9.67 15.98 30.12
C CYS A 254 11.19 16.14 30.10
N LEU A 255 11.89 15.79 31.18
CA LEU A 255 13.35 15.89 31.30
C LEU A 255 14.08 14.58 30.97
N ARG A 256 13.36 13.50 30.67
CA ARG A 256 13.95 12.18 30.40
C ARG A 256 14.93 12.21 29.24
N ALA A 257 14.63 12.98 28.20
CA ALA A 257 15.47 13.13 27.02
C ALA A 257 16.55 14.22 27.16
N LYS A 258 16.67 14.91 28.31
CA LYS A 258 17.56 16.09 28.46
C LYS A 258 19.03 15.79 28.20
N ASN A 259 19.49 14.58 28.55
CA ASN A 259 20.88 14.18 28.32
C ASN A 259 21.15 13.74 26.87
N SER A 260 20.11 13.57 26.05
CA SER A 260 20.21 13.12 24.66
C SER A 260 19.08 13.71 23.82
N PRO A 261 19.04 15.04 23.63
CA PRO A 261 18.00 15.71 22.84
C PRO A 261 17.97 15.21 21.41
N THR A 262 16.78 14.88 20.93
CA THR A 262 16.54 14.59 19.51
C THR A 262 16.61 15.89 18.67
N PRO A 263 16.74 15.79 17.33
CA PRO A 263 16.69 16.96 16.46
C PRO A 263 15.44 17.83 16.64
N LEU A 264 14.29 17.23 16.97
CA LEU A 264 13.05 17.96 17.25
C LEU A 264 13.17 18.84 18.50
N HIS A 265 13.79 18.33 19.58
CA HIS A 265 14.00 19.15 20.79
C HIS A 265 14.88 20.37 20.48
N ARG A 266 15.90 20.20 19.63
CA ARG A 266 16.84 21.27 19.28
C ARG A 266 16.19 22.43 18.52
N ARG A 267 15.02 22.25 17.90
CA ARG A 267 14.26 23.33 17.25
C ARG A 267 13.75 24.37 18.25
N TYR A 268 13.45 23.93 19.47
CA TYR A 268 12.83 24.73 20.52
C TYR A 268 13.78 25.11 21.66
N ILE A 269 14.99 24.55 21.68
CA ILE A 269 16.05 24.92 22.63
C ILE A 269 16.83 26.10 22.05
N ARG A 270 16.85 27.22 22.77
CA ARG A 270 17.56 28.44 22.36
C ARG A 270 18.94 28.53 22.99
N SER A 271 19.09 28.07 24.23
CA SER A 271 20.35 28.16 24.96
C SER A 271 21.28 26.96 24.70
N LYS A 272 22.59 27.20 24.82
CA LYS A 272 23.61 26.14 24.68
C LYS A 272 23.49 25.06 25.78
N ASN A 273 23.07 25.48 26.98
CA ASN A 273 22.89 24.64 28.16
C ASN A 273 21.50 24.91 28.76
N PRO A 274 20.43 24.26 28.24
CA PRO A 274 19.07 24.58 28.64
C PRO A 274 18.79 24.29 30.10
N SER A 275 18.01 25.19 30.73
CA SER A 275 17.44 24.94 32.06
C SER A 275 16.47 23.75 32.01
N ASP A 276 15.99 23.29 33.16
CA ASP A 276 14.98 22.22 33.17
C ASP A 276 13.65 22.72 32.58
N GLU A 277 13.27 23.96 32.87
CA GLU A 277 12.08 24.62 32.33
C GLU A 277 12.16 24.78 30.81
N GLU A 278 13.28 25.28 30.28
CA GLU A 278 13.49 25.42 28.84
C GLU A 278 13.39 24.07 28.13
N PHE A 279 14.07 23.05 28.66
CA PHE A 279 14.04 21.72 28.06
C PHE A 279 12.64 21.10 28.15
N CYS A 280 11.94 21.30 29.27
CA CYS A 280 10.59 20.78 29.46
C CYS A 280 9.62 21.42 28.47
N ALA A 281 9.70 22.74 28.28
CA ALA A 281 8.92 23.47 27.27
C ALA A 281 9.24 22.96 25.86
N ALA A 282 10.53 22.81 25.52
CA ALA A 282 10.95 22.27 24.23
C ALA A 282 10.44 20.85 23.98
N HIS A 283 10.45 19.98 25.00
CA HIS A 283 9.91 18.62 24.89
C HIS A 283 8.41 18.63 24.61
N LEU A 284 7.63 19.39 25.39
CA LEU A 284 6.19 19.52 25.20
C LEU A 284 5.85 20.11 23.83
N ALA A 285 6.63 21.10 23.38
CA ALA A 285 6.50 21.72 22.07
C ALA A 285 6.64 20.68 20.96
N THR A 286 7.59 19.73 21.05
CA THR A 286 7.69 18.65 20.03
C THR A 286 6.41 17.84 19.87
N LEU A 287 5.64 17.67 20.95
CA LEU A 287 4.41 16.88 20.95
C LEU A 287 3.25 17.66 20.33
N CYS A 288 3.10 18.94 20.70
CA CYS A 288 2.11 19.83 20.10
C CYS A 288 2.40 20.06 18.61
N ASP A 289 3.65 20.34 18.26
CA ASP A 289 4.12 20.54 16.89
C ASP A 289 3.84 19.32 16.01
N SER A 290 4.15 18.12 16.50
CA SER A 290 3.84 16.87 15.77
C SER A 290 2.33 16.64 15.61
N ALA A 291 1.53 17.07 16.58
CA ALA A 291 0.08 16.97 16.50
C ALA A 291 -0.51 17.98 15.52
N LEU A 292 -0.04 19.22 15.51
CA LEU A 292 -0.43 20.26 14.55
C LEU A 292 -0.14 19.81 13.12
N HIS A 293 1.11 19.40 12.84
CA HIS A 293 1.47 18.84 11.53
C HIS A 293 0.57 17.67 11.10
N ALA A 294 0.11 16.85 12.05
CA ALA A 294 -0.81 15.75 11.75
C ALA A 294 -2.26 16.23 11.58
N LEU A 295 -2.71 17.25 12.31
CA LEU A 295 -4.03 17.87 12.14
C LEU A 295 -4.16 18.57 10.80
N ASP A 296 -3.08 19.18 10.31
CA ASP A 296 -3.02 19.83 8.99
C ASP A 296 -3.09 18.82 7.84
N SER A 297 -2.60 17.60 8.06
CA SER A 297 -2.49 16.56 7.03
C SER A 297 -3.53 15.44 7.11
N SER A 298 -4.32 15.36 8.19
CA SER A 298 -5.29 14.28 8.42
C SER A 298 -6.70 14.82 8.70
N PRO A 299 -7.70 14.56 7.82
CA PRO A 299 -9.07 15.01 8.04
C PRO A 299 -9.79 14.26 9.17
N ASN A 300 -9.13 13.23 9.73
CA ASN A 300 -9.67 12.37 10.78
C ASN A 300 -9.16 12.74 12.17
N GLY A 301 -8.34 13.80 12.29
CA GLY A 301 -7.83 14.34 13.55
C GLY A 301 -8.62 15.52 14.07
N ILE A 302 -8.80 15.61 15.38
CA ILE A 302 -9.30 16.83 16.06
C ILE A 302 -8.40 17.22 17.23
N ALA A 303 -8.27 18.51 17.48
CA ALA A 303 -7.75 19.02 18.74
C ALA A 303 -8.89 19.08 19.76
N VAL A 304 -8.62 18.79 21.04
CA VAL A 304 -9.61 18.92 22.12
C VAL A 304 -8.97 19.58 23.34
N ASN A 305 -9.51 20.72 23.75
CA ASN A 305 -9.07 21.40 24.95
C ASN A 305 -9.56 20.64 26.20
N TYR A 306 -8.65 20.44 27.16
CA TYR A 306 -8.96 19.84 28.46
C TYR A 306 -10.08 20.58 29.22
N HIS A 307 -10.19 21.89 29.06
CA HIS A 307 -11.17 22.72 29.77
C HIS A 307 -12.62 22.25 29.55
N ASP A 308 -12.92 21.74 28.37
CA ASP A 308 -14.29 21.36 27.99
C ASP A 308 -14.58 19.87 28.28
N LEU A 309 -13.63 19.17 28.92
CA LEU A 309 -13.83 17.80 29.40
C LEU A 309 -14.54 17.80 30.77
N PRO A 310 -15.44 16.83 31.02
CA PRO A 310 -15.79 15.71 30.15
C PRO A 310 -16.92 16.02 29.15
N ASP A 311 -17.57 17.18 29.24
CA ASP A 311 -18.84 17.44 28.57
C ASP A 311 -18.78 17.33 27.06
N VAL A 312 -17.71 17.87 26.43
CA VAL A 312 -17.50 17.77 24.98
C VAL A 312 -17.41 16.32 24.49
N LEU A 313 -17.01 15.37 25.36
CA LEU A 313 -16.98 13.96 24.99
C LEU A 313 -18.37 13.43 24.68
N TYR A 314 -19.34 13.75 25.54
CA TYR A 314 -20.71 13.24 25.44
C TYR A 314 -21.54 13.97 24.41
N THR A 315 -21.29 15.26 24.22
CA THR A 315 -22.09 16.11 23.33
C THR A 315 -21.58 16.08 21.90
N ARG A 316 -20.27 15.86 21.70
CA ARG A 316 -19.65 15.99 20.37
C ARG A 316 -18.69 14.87 20.02
N VAL A 317 -17.67 14.60 20.82
CA VAL A 317 -16.60 13.66 20.40
C VAL A 317 -17.13 12.24 20.20
N PHE A 318 -17.91 11.69 21.12
CA PHE A 318 -18.46 10.33 20.96
C PHE A 318 -19.50 10.26 19.83
N PRO A 319 -20.60 11.05 19.86
CA PRO A 319 -21.67 10.90 18.87
C PRO A 319 -21.23 11.28 17.45
N VAL A 320 -20.36 12.28 17.30
CA VAL A 320 -19.98 12.83 15.99
C VAL A 320 -18.63 12.27 15.55
N HIS A 321 -17.56 12.51 16.31
CA HIS A 321 -16.20 12.18 15.86
C HIS A 321 -15.89 10.68 15.91
N PHE A 322 -16.29 9.98 16.97
CA PHE A 322 -16.13 8.52 17.08
C PHE A 322 -17.36 7.75 16.61
N GLY A 323 -18.44 8.43 16.21
CA GLY A 323 -19.58 7.80 15.56
C GLY A 323 -20.45 6.92 16.45
N TYR A 324 -20.46 7.12 17.78
CA TYR A 324 -21.30 6.33 18.69
C TYR A 324 -21.91 7.16 19.81
N THR A 325 -23.19 6.91 20.11
CA THR A 325 -23.90 7.56 21.20
C THR A 325 -24.08 6.59 22.36
N PRO A 326 -23.51 6.86 23.56
CA PRO A 326 -23.75 6.04 24.73
C PRO A 326 -25.23 6.02 25.11
N THR A 327 -25.74 4.86 25.53
CA THR A 327 -27.09 4.77 26.09
C THR A 327 -27.21 5.61 27.36
N PRO A 328 -28.42 6.03 27.77
CA PRO A 328 -28.60 6.83 28.99
C PRO A 328 -28.01 6.18 30.25
N SER A 329 -28.04 4.85 30.38
CA SER A 329 -27.43 4.14 31.50
C SER A 329 -25.91 4.18 31.46
N VAL A 330 -25.31 3.95 30.29
CA VAL A 330 -23.85 4.03 30.10
C VAL A 330 -23.36 5.46 30.33
N LYS A 331 -24.07 6.47 29.81
CA LYS A 331 -23.75 7.89 30.04
C LYS A 331 -23.75 8.24 31.53
N ARG A 332 -24.71 7.75 32.32
CA ARG A 332 -24.69 7.94 33.78
C ARG A 332 -23.46 7.33 34.44
N ASN A 333 -23.06 6.12 34.02
CA ASN A 333 -21.85 5.47 34.54
C ASN A 333 -20.59 6.29 34.19
N MET A 334 -20.49 6.75 32.95
CA MET A 334 -19.40 7.63 32.49
C MET A 334 -19.29 8.92 33.31
N VAL A 335 -20.42 9.58 33.58
CA VAL A 335 -20.47 10.79 34.42
C VAL A 335 -20.00 10.50 35.84
N ASN A 336 -20.40 9.36 36.43
CA ASN A 336 -19.92 8.96 37.77
C ASN A 336 -18.40 8.73 37.77
N VAL A 337 -17.87 8.02 36.76
CA VAL A 337 -16.43 7.79 36.61
C VAL A 337 -15.67 9.11 36.44
N ALA A 338 -16.27 10.11 35.80
CA ALA A 338 -15.64 11.41 35.61
C ALA A 338 -15.49 12.24 36.90
N GLN A 339 -16.28 11.94 37.94
CA GLN A 339 -16.18 12.59 39.25
C GLN A 339 -15.02 12.04 40.10
N GLU A 340 -14.48 10.88 39.74
CA GLU A 340 -13.37 10.24 40.43
C GLU A 340 -12.01 10.75 39.91
N TYR A 341 -11.03 10.85 40.80
CA TYR A 341 -9.67 11.15 40.41
C TYR A 341 -9.14 10.04 39.51
N SER A 342 -8.85 10.39 38.26
CA SER A 342 -8.48 9.44 37.19
C SER A 342 -7.26 8.55 37.47
N LYS A 343 -6.48 8.83 38.52
CA LYS A 343 -5.33 8.01 38.96
C LYS A 343 -5.43 7.60 40.44
N GLY A 344 -6.66 7.32 40.91
CA GLY A 344 -6.98 7.00 42.30
C GLY A 344 -6.20 5.82 42.88
N ARG A 345 -5.97 4.76 42.09
CA ARG A 345 -5.23 3.52 42.48
C ARG A 345 -5.55 3.06 43.91
N ALA A 346 -6.58 2.23 44.06
CA ALA A 346 -7.07 1.67 45.33
C ALA A 346 -7.55 2.67 46.41
N GLY A 347 -7.31 3.99 46.25
CA GLY A 347 -7.95 5.03 47.05
C GLY A 347 -8.94 5.83 46.20
N VAL A 348 -10.23 5.65 46.43
CA VAL A 348 -11.27 6.52 45.87
C VAL A 348 -10.99 7.94 46.37
N LYS A 349 -10.63 8.84 45.45
CA LYS A 349 -10.39 10.25 45.74
C LYS A 349 -11.23 11.03 44.77
N LYS A 350 -12.11 11.90 45.26
CA LYS A 350 -12.89 12.78 44.40
C LYS A 350 -11.95 13.69 43.61
N PHE A 351 -12.30 13.96 42.36
CA PHE A 351 -11.62 14.97 41.57
C PHE A 351 -11.77 16.34 42.24
N SER A 352 -10.69 17.12 42.25
CA SER A 352 -10.67 18.51 42.70
C SER A 352 -9.91 19.32 41.66
N ASP A 353 -10.47 20.43 41.22
CA ASP A 353 -9.77 21.34 40.32
C ASP A 353 -8.52 21.91 41.00
N ASP A 354 -7.39 21.84 40.32
CA ASP A 354 -6.10 22.32 40.77
C ASP A 354 -5.46 23.35 39.83
N SER A 355 -6.23 23.89 38.86
CA SER A 355 -5.78 24.93 37.91
C SER A 355 -5.21 26.16 38.61
N LYS A 356 -5.97 26.78 39.51
CA LYS A 356 -5.50 27.96 40.27
C LYS A 356 -4.21 27.68 41.04
N THR A 357 -4.14 26.53 41.72
CA THR A 357 -2.92 26.13 42.45
C THR A 357 -1.71 25.91 41.53
N LYS A 358 -1.91 25.43 40.29
CA LYS A 358 -0.83 25.27 39.32
C LYS A 358 -0.34 26.62 38.81
N GLN A 359 -1.26 27.54 38.52
CA GLN A 359 -0.93 28.92 38.15
C GLN A 359 -0.13 29.58 39.29
N ASP A 360 -0.66 29.61 40.51
CA ASP A 360 -0.03 30.30 41.65
C ASP A 360 1.39 29.78 41.98
N ARG A 361 1.69 28.51 41.66
CA ARG A 361 3.00 27.88 41.93
C ARG A 361 4.00 27.98 40.78
N ALA A 362 3.59 28.46 39.61
CA ALA A 362 4.47 28.57 38.46
C ALA A 362 5.55 29.65 38.70
N SER A 363 6.83 29.25 38.67
CA SER A 363 7.95 30.19 38.75
C SER A 363 7.94 31.13 37.54
N GLU A 364 8.55 32.31 37.69
CA GLU A 364 8.68 33.27 36.59
C GLU A 364 9.37 32.64 35.37
N GLN A 365 10.44 31.88 35.59
CA GLN A 365 11.15 31.17 34.52
C GLN A 365 10.27 30.14 33.80
N LEU A 366 9.46 29.38 34.54
CA LEU A 366 8.51 28.43 33.96
C LEU A 366 7.47 29.16 33.10
N ARG A 367 6.91 30.26 33.61
CA ARG A 367 5.96 31.09 32.86
C ARG A 367 6.59 31.63 31.59
N THR A 368 7.81 32.16 31.65
CA THR A 368 8.52 32.68 30.49
C THR A 368 8.64 31.64 29.37
N PHE A 369 9.03 30.39 29.67
CA PHE A 369 9.13 29.35 28.64
C PHE A 369 7.78 28.77 28.21
N ALA A 370 6.80 28.68 29.11
CA ALA A 370 5.43 28.31 28.76
C ALA A 370 4.85 29.31 27.74
N GLU A 371 4.97 30.61 28.01
CA GLU A 371 4.44 31.65 27.15
C GLU A 371 5.24 31.81 25.84
N SER A 372 6.57 31.79 25.89
CA SER A 372 7.38 32.05 24.69
C SER A 372 7.58 30.85 23.76
N THR A 373 7.35 29.63 24.23
CA THR A 373 7.57 28.39 23.44
C THR A 373 6.27 27.62 23.18
N LEU A 374 5.40 27.48 24.19
CA LEU A 374 4.20 26.63 24.07
C LEU A 374 2.93 27.42 23.72
N ARG A 375 2.79 28.68 24.16
CA ARG A 375 1.60 29.48 23.87
C ARG A 375 1.30 29.63 22.38
N PRO A 376 2.29 29.83 21.47
CA PRO A 376 1.99 29.89 20.03
C PRO A 376 1.33 28.60 19.53
N LEU A 377 1.90 27.44 19.87
CA LEU A 377 1.36 26.13 19.50
C LEU A 377 0.00 25.85 20.14
N TYR A 378 -0.21 26.30 21.38
CA TYR A 378 -1.51 26.24 22.06
C TYR A 378 -2.56 27.04 21.29
N THR A 379 -2.24 28.27 20.86
CA THR A 379 -3.16 29.12 20.09
C THR A 379 -3.52 28.49 18.74
N GLU A 380 -2.58 27.84 18.06
CA GLU A 380 -2.87 27.09 16.84
C GLU A 380 -3.81 25.90 17.11
N LEU A 381 -3.57 25.14 18.18
CA LEU A 381 -4.45 24.04 18.60
C LEU A 381 -5.87 24.53 18.94
N GLU A 382 -5.99 25.69 19.59
CA GLU A 382 -7.29 26.35 19.82
C GLU A 382 -7.97 26.71 18.50
N GLY A 383 -7.22 27.17 17.49
CA GLY A 383 -7.75 27.43 16.16
C GLY A 383 -8.38 26.18 15.53
N HIS A 384 -7.70 25.03 15.58
CA HIS A 384 -8.25 23.75 15.12
C HIS A 384 -9.49 23.34 15.94
N TYR A 385 -9.45 23.54 17.26
CA TYR A 385 -10.55 23.15 18.13
C TYR A 385 -11.81 23.97 17.89
N HIS A 386 -11.71 25.31 17.82
CA HIS A 386 -12.86 26.17 17.51
C HIS A 386 -13.42 25.86 16.12
N LYS A 387 -12.55 25.70 15.10
CA LYS A 387 -12.97 25.31 13.75
C LYS A 387 -13.76 24.00 13.75
N TYR A 388 -13.44 23.04 14.61
CA TYR A 388 -14.20 21.81 14.74
C TYR A 388 -15.54 22.02 15.47
N MET A 389 -15.54 22.83 16.54
CA MET A 389 -16.75 23.12 17.32
C MET A 389 -17.81 23.92 16.54
N ASP A 390 -17.38 24.80 15.62
CA ASP A 390 -18.26 25.64 14.80
C ASP A 390 -18.94 24.88 13.64
N GLN A 391 -18.59 23.62 13.40
CA GLN A 391 -19.20 22.83 12.33
C GLN A 391 -20.64 22.46 12.70
N VAL A 392 -21.63 22.91 11.92
CA VAL A 392 -23.05 22.73 12.27
C VAL A 392 -23.63 21.39 11.79
N ASP A 393 -23.13 20.86 10.66
CA ASP A 393 -23.63 19.64 9.99
C ASP A 393 -22.53 18.57 9.80
N VAL A 394 -22.15 17.87 10.87
CA VAL A 394 -21.21 16.75 10.75
C VAL A 394 -21.97 15.44 10.78
N THR A 395 -21.95 14.71 9.67
CA THR A 395 -22.53 13.36 9.61
C THR A 395 -21.75 12.45 10.57
N PRO A 396 -22.41 11.71 11.48
CA PRO A 396 -21.72 10.78 12.38
C PRO A 396 -20.88 9.77 11.61
N ARG A 397 -19.67 9.50 12.10
CA ARG A 397 -18.82 8.48 11.48
C ARG A 397 -19.43 7.08 11.58
N VAL A 398 -19.18 6.26 10.58
CA VAL A 398 -19.55 4.83 10.60
C VAL A 398 -18.50 4.07 11.42
N LEU A 399 -18.96 3.33 12.44
CA LEU A 399 -18.08 2.50 13.27
C LEU A 399 -17.52 1.31 12.47
N PRO A 400 -16.30 0.85 12.78
CA PRO A 400 -15.74 -0.35 12.17
C PRO A 400 -16.52 -1.60 12.61
N GLU A 401 -16.92 -2.43 11.65
CA GLU A 401 -17.49 -3.74 11.91
C GLU A 401 -16.41 -4.81 12.13
N ARG A 402 -16.78 -5.91 12.80
CA ARG A 402 -15.90 -7.10 12.88
C ARG A 402 -15.67 -7.64 11.48
N LYS A 403 -14.41 -7.82 11.14
CA LYS A 403 -14.02 -8.41 9.86
C LYS A 403 -13.45 -9.81 10.10
N PRO A 404 -13.90 -10.84 9.37
CA PRO A 404 -13.22 -12.13 9.38
C PRO A 404 -11.80 -11.93 8.84
N VAL A 405 -10.83 -12.66 9.39
CA VAL A 405 -9.48 -12.66 8.86
C VAL A 405 -9.49 -13.35 7.49
N GLU A 406 -8.98 -12.66 6.46
CA GLU A 406 -8.86 -13.20 5.10
C GLU A 406 -8.16 -14.57 5.12
N GLY A 407 -8.87 -15.63 4.70
CA GLY A 407 -8.35 -17.00 4.62
C GLY A 407 -8.74 -17.96 5.76
N PHE A 408 -9.61 -17.57 6.71
CA PHE A 408 -10.04 -18.44 7.83
C PHE A 408 -11.02 -19.58 7.44
N GLY A 409 -11.45 -19.66 6.17
CA GLY A 409 -12.58 -20.49 5.72
C GLY A 409 -12.31 -21.96 5.36
N GLU A 410 -11.06 -22.45 5.35
CA GLU A 410 -10.78 -23.85 4.96
C GLU A 410 -9.73 -24.53 5.86
N ILE A 411 -9.98 -24.71 7.16
CA ILE A 411 -9.09 -25.53 8.00
C ILE A 411 -9.91 -26.35 9.02
N GLN A 412 -10.02 -27.67 8.77
CA GLN A 412 -10.45 -28.64 9.78
C GLN A 412 -9.37 -28.77 10.88
N ILE A 413 -9.80 -28.61 12.13
CA ILE A 413 -8.96 -28.62 13.34
C ILE A 413 -8.78 -30.07 13.80
N ASP A 414 -7.54 -30.49 14.03
CA ASP A 414 -7.23 -31.74 14.72
C ASP A 414 -6.35 -31.43 15.94
N MET A 415 -6.85 -31.74 17.13
CA MET A 415 -6.17 -31.48 18.41
C MET A 415 -5.39 -32.72 18.84
N LYS A 416 -4.04 -32.69 18.84
CA LYS A 416 -3.22 -33.59 19.69
C LYS A 416 -1.94 -32.94 20.22
N GLN A 417 -1.66 -33.28 21.48
CA GLN A 417 -0.60 -32.81 22.37
C GLN A 417 0.78 -33.41 22.05
N GLY A 418 1.83 -32.62 22.37
CA GLY A 418 3.05 -33.09 23.05
C GLY A 418 4.20 -33.66 22.21
N GLY A 419 5.41 -33.13 22.43
CA GLY A 419 6.67 -33.86 22.17
C GLY A 419 7.80 -33.01 21.58
N ALA A 420 8.80 -32.70 22.41
CA ALA A 420 10.07 -32.10 22.01
C ALA A 420 11.02 -33.13 21.37
N ASN A 421 11.79 -32.73 20.34
CA ASN A 421 13.25 -32.89 20.27
C ASN A 421 13.83 -32.53 18.88
N GLY A 422 14.85 -31.65 18.91
CA GLY A 422 16.19 -31.80 18.32
C GLY A 422 16.41 -32.23 16.85
N GLY A 423 17.31 -31.50 16.18
CA GLY A 423 18.17 -32.05 15.12
C GLY A 423 18.08 -31.33 13.78
N GLY A 424 19.12 -30.58 13.45
CA GLY A 424 19.17 -29.70 12.28
C GLY A 424 19.40 -30.38 10.93
N ILE A 425 19.14 -29.62 9.88
CA ILE A 425 19.84 -29.70 8.59
C ILE A 425 20.05 -28.25 8.11
N GLU A 426 21.31 -27.84 8.11
CA GLU A 426 21.81 -26.63 7.47
C GLU A 426 21.66 -26.68 5.94
N ASN A 427 21.66 -25.48 5.35
CA ASN A 427 21.95 -25.15 3.96
C ASN A 427 20.90 -25.55 2.91
N THR A 428 20.25 -24.53 2.32
CA THR A 428 20.62 -23.98 0.99
C THR A 428 19.45 -23.15 0.45
N PHE A 429 19.22 -21.90 0.90
CA PHE A 429 18.28 -21.01 0.18
C PHE A 429 18.50 -19.51 0.51
N SER A 430 19.68 -18.99 0.19
CA SER A 430 19.99 -17.55 0.25
C SER A 430 20.71 -17.02 -1.01
N ARG A 431 20.55 -17.65 -2.19
CA ARG A 431 21.40 -17.31 -3.34
C ARG A 431 20.75 -17.03 -4.70
N LEU A 432 19.46 -16.66 -4.78
CA LEU A 432 18.85 -16.39 -6.10
C LEU A 432 18.10 -15.07 -6.32
N LEU A 433 18.09 -14.11 -5.37
CA LEU A 433 17.42 -12.81 -5.63
C LEU A 433 18.25 -11.53 -5.46
N ASN A 434 19.54 -11.60 -5.09
CA ASN A 434 20.41 -10.41 -5.09
C ASN A 434 21.54 -10.56 -6.12
N GLN A 435 21.34 -9.99 -7.30
CA GLN A 435 22.44 -9.49 -8.13
C GLN A 435 22.20 -8.01 -8.37
N HIS A 436 22.61 -7.20 -7.39
CA HIS A 436 22.89 -5.78 -7.62
C HIS A 436 24.19 -5.68 -8.43
N PRO A 437 24.25 -4.77 -9.41
CA PRO A 437 25.34 -3.83 -9.47
C PRO A 437 24.76 -2.47 -9.09
N TYR A 438 25.39 -1.74 -8.17
CA TYR A 438 25.83 -0.36 -8.38
C TYR A 438 26.47 0.16 -7.07
N PRO A 439 27.74 0.59 -7.11
CA PRO A 439 28.38 1.34 -6.04
C PRO A 439 27.86 2.79 -6.01
N SER A 440 27.82 3.34 -4.81
CA SER A 440 27.35 4.67 -4.47
C SER A 440 28.39 5.74 -4.77
N ASP A 441 28.17 6.52 -5.83
CA ASP A 441 29.00 7.70 -6.08
C ASP A 441 28.54 8.88 -5.19
N ARG A 442 29.09 8.93 -3.98
CA ARG A 442 28.81 9.96 -2.96
C ARG A 442 29.17 11.38 -3.40
N ARG A 443 30.02 11.56 -4.43
CA ARG A 443 30.47 12.88 -4.88
C ARG A 443 29.40 13.64 -5.66
N TYR A 444 28.60 12.94 -6.46
CA TYR A 444 27.52 13.56 -7.24
C TYR A 444 26.35 14.01 -6.35
N MET A 445 26.01 13.22 -5.33
CA MET A 445 24.94 13.55 -4.36
C MET A 445 25.26 14.79 -3.51
N ALA A 446 26.55 15.08 -3.27
CA ALA A 446 26.98 16.25 -2.52
C ALA A 446 26.91 17.56 -3.32
N GLN A 447 27.07 17.50 -4.65
CA GLN A 447 27.04 18.68 -5.52
C GLN A 447 25.62 19.15 -5.87
N LEU A 448 24.64 18.25 -5.94
CA LEU A 448 23.24 18.61 -6.20
C LEU A 448 22.54 19.23 -4.99
N ALA A 449 22.92 18.83 -3.77
CA ALA A 449 22.37 19.39 -2.53
C ALA A 449 22.68 20.89 -2.32
N GLN A 450 23.64 21.45 -3.07
CA GLN A 450 23.98 22.88 -3.02
C GLN A 450 23.27 23.73 -4.09
N ARG A 451 22.63 23.15 -5.11
CA ARG A 451 22.09 23.91 -6.25
C ARG A 451 20.58 24.22 -6.21
N ASN A 452 19.77 23.49 -5.45
CA ASN A 452 18.32 23.71 -5.39
C ASN A 452 17.89 24.31 -4.05
N LYS A 453 18.31 25.54 -3.78
CA LYS A 453 17.93 26.29 -2.57
C LYS A 453 16.82 27.32 -2.76
N ASN A 454 16.23 27.43 -3.94
CA ASN A 454 15.13 28.37 -4.18
C ASN A 454 14.01 27.72 -5.01
N SER A 455 12.77 27.99 -4.59
CA SER A 455 11.46 27.64 -5.18
C SER A 455 10.95 26.20 -4.97
N PHE A 456 10.02 26.05 -4.02
CA PHE A 456 8.61 25.70 -4.28
C PHE A 456 7.87 25.77 -2.93
N ASP A 457 7.41 26.98 -2.58
CA ASP A 457 6.46 27.18 -1.49
C ASP A 457 5.06 26.98 -2.09
N GLY A 458 4.40 25.89 -1.71
CA GLY A 458 3.03 25.59 -2.12
C GLY A 458 2.44 24.52 -1.22
N GLU A 459 1.63 24.96 -0.26
CA GLU A 459 0.70 24.14 0.54
C GLU A 459 -0.15 23.23 -0.37
N PRO A 460 -0.40 21.96 -0.01
CA PRO A 460 -1.35 21.13 -0.73
C PRO A 460 -2.78 21.60 -0.43
N TYR A 461 -3.37 22.39 -1.32
CA TYR A 461 -4.81 22.71 -1.27
C TYR A 461 -5.62 21.40 -1.45
N TYR A 462 -6.78 21.27 -0.81
CA TYR A 462 -7.69 20.13 -0.92
C TYR A 462 -8.94 20.54 -1.71
N PRO A 463 -9.36 19.85 -2.78
CA PRO A 463 -10.64 20.15 -3.41
C PRO A 463 -11.79 19.75 -2.48
N ASP A 464 -12.77 20.64 -2.38
CA ASP A 464 -14.03 20.48 -1.66
C ASP A 464 -14.75 19.17 -2.06
N GLU A 465 -15.19 18.36 -1.09
CA GLU A 465 -15.94 17.12 -1.32
C GLU A 465 -17.20 17.34 -2.17
N ALA A 466 -17.74 18.58 -2.17
CA ALA A 466 -18.89 18.96 -2.98
C ALA A 466 -18.61 18.95 -4.51
N LEU A 467 -17.36 19.13 -4.94
CA LEU A 467 -16.98 19.08 -6.38
C LEU A 467 -16.84 17.65 -6.93
N ILE A 468 -16.82 16.63 -6.06
CA ILE A 468 -16.47 15.24 -6.43
C ILE A 468 -17.72 14.34 -6.55
N LYS A 469 -18.90 14.81 -6.13
CA LYS A 469 -20.15 14.03 -6.10
C LYS A 469 -20.88 13.85 -7.45
N ARG A 470 -20.29 14.22 -8.58
CA ARG A 470 -20.95 14.16 -9.90
C ARG A 470 -20.13 13.46 -11.00
N TYR A 471 -19.59 12.26 -10.80
CA TYR A 471 -19.03 11.54 -11.96
C TYR A 471 -19.27 10.02 -11.89
N GLU A 472 -19.58 9.49 -13.07
CA GLU A 472 -19.73 8.06 -13.42
C GLU A 472 -18.53 7.21 -12.97
N PRO A 473 -18.66 5.88 -12.90
CA PRO A 473 -17.52 4.98 -12.62
C PRO A 473 -16.36 5.24 -13.59
N TYR A 474 -15.24 5.75 -13.06
CA TYR A 474 -14.01 6.05 -13.81
C TYR A 474 -12.88 5.05 -13.44
N PRO A 475 -12.04 4.61 -14.41
CA PRO A 475 -12.14 4.89 -15.84
C PRO A 475 -13.33 4.16 -16.46
N PRO A 476 -13.98 4.74 -17.48
CA PRO A 476 -14.97 4.01 -18.25
C PRO A 476 -14.28 2.86 -18.97
N LEU A 477 -14.60 1.63 -18.54
CA LEU A 477 -14.07 0.41 -19.14
C LEU A 477 -15.02 -0.10 -20.24
N LYS A 478 -14.44 -0.62 -21.32
CA LYS A 478 -15.17 -1.31 -22.39
C LYS A 478 -14.62 -2.73 -22.59
N PRO A 479 -15.38 -3.68 -23.15
CA PRO A 479 -14.86 -5.00 -23.47
C PRO A 479 -13.62 -4.88 -24.37
N LEU A 480 -12.54 -5.59 -24.02
CA LEU A 480 -11.25 -5.61 -24.71
C LEU A 480 -11.39 -5.85 -26.22
N PRO A 481 -12.22 -6.80 -26.71
CA PRO A 481 -12.41 -6.99 -28.15
C PRO A 481 -12.90 -5.74 -28.88
N THR A 482 -13.60 -4.84 -28.19
CA THR A 482 -14.03 -3.55 -28.77
C THR A 482 -12.81 -2.76 -29.24
N PHE A 483 -11.80 -2.57 -28.38
CA PHE A 483 -10.59 -1.83 -28.75
C PHE A 483 -9.74 -2.54 -29.79
N LEU A 484 -9.65 -3.88 -29.70
CA LEU A 484 -8.85 -4.67 -30.66
C LEU A 484 -9.48 -4.67 -32.06
N ASN A 485 -10.81 -4.66 -32.16
CA ASN A 485 -11.51 -4.62 -33.45
C ASN A 485 -11.59 -3.20 -34.03
N GLU A 486 -11.81 -2.18 -33.19
CA GLU A 486 -11.87 -0.77 -33.64
C GLU A 486 -10.52 -0.27 -34.15
N TRP A 487 -9.43 -0.73 -33.52
CA TRP A 487 -8.07 -0.41 -33.92
C TRP A 487 -7.21 -1.66 -33.65
N PRO A 488 -6.92 -2.49 -34.66
CA PRO A 488 -6.06 -3.66 -34.51
C PRO A 488 -4.63 -3.30 -34.08
N PRO A 489 -3.98 -4.06 -33.18
CA PRO A 489 -2.61 -3.77 -32.75
C PRO A 489 -1.56 -3.76 -33.86
N ASP A 490 -1.74 -4.59 -34.89
CA ASP A 490 -0.87 -4.64 -36.08
C ASP A 490 -1.21 -3.56 -37.13
N GLU A 491 -2.11 -2.63 -36.81
CA GLU A 491 -2.31 -1.39 -37.55
C GLU A 491 -1.75 -0.22 -36.73
N PRO A 492 -0.42 -0.02 -36.69
CA PRO A 492 0.20 0.88 -35.71
C PRO A 492 -0.03 2.37 -35.98
N ASP A 493 -0.55 2.73 -37.16
CA ASP A 493 -0.86 4.12 -37.48
C ASP A 493 -2.06 4.58 -36.68
N VAL A 494 -1.99 5.79 -36.13
CA VAL A 494 -3.12 6.36 -35.37
C VAL A 494 -4.25 6.63 -36.36
N PRO A 495 -5.42 5.97 -36.23
CA PRO A 495 -6.52 6.14 -37.17
C PRO A 495 -7.17 7.52 -36.98
N ASP A 496 -7.71 8.06 -38.08
CA ASP A 496 -8.44 9.34 -38.07
C ASP A 496 -9.87 9.15 -37.53
N ILE A 497 -9.96 8.76 -36.25
CA ILE A 497 -11.22 8.57 -35.52
C ILE A 497 -11.35 9.68 -34.47
N PRO A 498 -12.38 10.53 -34.54
CA PRO A 498 -12.57 11.60 -33.57
C PRO A 498 -12.54 11.10 -32.12
N GLY A 499 -11.64 11.66 -31.31
CA GLY A 499 -11.50 11.34 -29.89
C GLY A 499 -10.68 10.08 -29.57
N ILE A 500 -10.24 9.29 -30.56
CA ILE A 500 -9.44 8.08 -30.30
C ILE A 500 -8.11 8.38 -29.60
N GLU A 501 -7.58 9.58 -29.85
CA GLU A 501 -6.35 10.08 -29.24
C GLU A 501 -6.50 10.38 -27.75
N HIS A 502 -7.69 10.84 -27.34
CA HIS A 502 -7.99 11.09 -25.94
C HIS A 502 -8.22 9.78 -25.19
N GLY A 503 -8.79 8.77 -25.86
CA GLY A 503 -9.04 7.47 -25.28
C GLY A 503 -10.12 7.52 -24.20
N THR A 504 -10.05 6.61 -23.22
CA THR A 504 -10.99 6.53 -22.10
C THR A 504 -10.45 7.09 -20.79
N LEU A 505 -9.17 7.46 -20.74
CA LEU A 505 -8.58 8.06 -19.54
C LEU A 505 -8.76 9.57 -19.51
N GLU A 506 -9.00 10.11 -18.32
CA GLU A 506 -8.97 11.54 -18.07
C GLU A 506 -7.53 12.06 -18.21
N ARG A 507 -7.43 13.26 -18.80
CA ARG A 507 -6.19 14.01 -18.97
C ARG A 507 -6.24 15.27 -18.12
N PHE A 508 -5.19 15.52 -17.36
CA PHE A 508 -5.09 16.66 -16.45
C PHE A 508 -3.89 17.53 -16.79
N ASP A 509 -4.11 18.84 -16.80
CA ASP A 509 -3.04 19.83 -16.87
C ASP A 509 -2.32 19.87 -15.52
N TYR A 510 -1.03 19.54 -15.51
CA TYR A 510 -0.20 19.51 -14.30
C TYR A 510 0.04 20.90 -13.69
N GLN A 511 0.04 21.96 -14.51
CA GLN A 511 0.19 23.33 -14.01
C GLN A 511 -1.14 23.88 -13.48
N ASN A 512 -2.28 23.35 -13.94
CA ASN A 512 -3.57 23.68 -13.35
C ASN A 512 -3.72 22.98 -11.99
N GLU A 513 -3.73 23.77 -10.92
CA GLU A 513 -3.75 23.25 -9.56
C GLU A 513 -4.94 22.31 -9.30
N THR A 514 -6.17 22.71 -9.65
CA THR A 514 -7.38 21.90 -9.44
C THR A 514 -7.30 20.56 -10.16
N GLN A 515 -6.85 20.55 -11.41
CA GLN A 515 -6.68 19.32 -12.19
C GLN A 515 -5.55 18.45 -11.62
N ARG A 516 -4.43 19.05 -11.19
CA ARG A 516 -3.34 18.34 -10.52
C ARG A 516 -3.82 17.64 -9.25
N LYS A 517 -4.63 18.29 -8.39
CA LYS A 517 -5.19 17.62 -7.20
C LYS A 517 -6.16 16.49 -7.53
N ARG A 518 -6.95 16.63 -8.61
CA ARG A 518 -7.78 15.52 -9.09
C ARG A 518 -6.93 14.33 -9.51
N ALA A 519 -5.80 14.57 -10.20
CA ALA A 519 -4.84 13.54 -10.54
C ALA A 519 -4.19 12.90 -9.28
N GLU A 520 -3.85 13.68 -8.25
CA GLU A 520 -3.35 13.14 -6.97
C GLU A 520 -4.37 12.24 -6.27
N TYR A 521 -5.64 12.62 -6.30
CA TYR A 521 -6.74 11.81 -5.80
C TYR A 521 -6.82 10.46 -6.55
N LEU A 522 -6.82 10.48 -7.88
CA LEU A 522 -6.85 9.23 -8.67
C LEU A 522 -5.61 8.36 -8.42
N ARG A 523 -4.44 8.98 -8.26
CA ARG A 523 -3.18 8.31 -7.87
C ARG A 523 -3.32 7.59 -6.53
N TRP A 524 -3.86 8.28 -5.53
CA TRP A 524 -4.14 7.71 -4.20
C TRP A 524 -5.11 6.53 -4.27
N HIS A 525 -6.10 6.62 -5.16
CA HIS A 525 -7.08 5.55 -5.37
C HIS A 525 -6.58 4.40 -6.26
N GLU A 526 -5.33 4.46 -6.74
CA GLU A 526 -4.72 3.45 -7.63
C GLU A 526 -5.49 3.29 -8.94
N VAL A 527 -5.86 4.43 -9.53
CA VAL A 527 -6.59 4.53 -10.79
C VAL A 527 -5.72 5.26 -11.83
N PRO A 528 -5.61 4.76 -13.08
CA PRO A 528 -4.78 5.39 -14.10
C PRO A 528 -5.36 6.72 -14.60
N PHE A 529 -4.46 7.62 -14.98
CA PHE A 529 -4.77 8.92 -15.58
C PHE A 529 -3.57 9.44 -16.37
N VAL A 530 -3.79 10.44 -17.21
CA VAL A 530 -2.73 11.13 -17.95
C VAL A 530 -2.54 12.54 -17.41
N LEU A 531 -1.29 12.97 -17.30
CA LEU A 531 -0.92 14.37 -17.15
C LEU A 531 -0.36 14.89 -18.47
N HIS A 532 -0.62 16.16 -18.74
CA HIS A 532 0.10 16.94 -19.74
C HIS A 532 0.59 18.24 -19.11
N ASN A 533 1.38 19.01 -19.88
CA ASN A 533 1.94 20.27 -19.44
C ASN A 533 2.80 20.15 -18.17
N VAL A 534 3.60 19.08 -18.06
CA VAL A 534 4.56 18.90 -16.97
C VAL A 534 5.87 19.59 -17.39
N PRO A 535 6.30 20.70 -16.75
CA PRO A 535 7.40 21.53 -17.27
C PRO A 535 8.69 20.77 -17.55
N MET A 536 9.16 20.00 -16.56
CA MET A 536 10.36 19.18 -16.70
C MET A 536 10.25 18.19 -17.87
N ILE A 537 9.08 17.60 -18.09
CA ILE A 537 8.88 16.60 -19.14
C ILE A 537 8.85 17.25 -20.52
N ASN A 538 8.22 18.42 -20.65
CA ASN A 538 8.20 19.19 -21.90
C ASN A 538 9.63 19.57 -22.33
N ASP A 539 10.44 20.06 -21.40
CA ASP A 539 11.85 20.42 -21.68
C ASP A 539 12.67 19.20 -22.16
N VAL A 540 12.43 18.03 -21.59
CA VAL A 540 13.12 16.80 -21.98
C VAL A 540 12.60 16.28 -23.32
N ALA A 541 11.30 16.36 -23.56
CA ALA A 541 10.69 15.97 -24.82
C ALA A 541 11.23 16.80 -25.99
N GLU A 542 11.43 18.11 -25.79
CA GLU A 542 12.09 18.97 -26.78
C GLU A 542 13.51 18.49 -27.09
N LYS A 543 14.32 18.22 -26.06
CA LYS A 543 15.70 17.72 -26.23
C LYS A 543 15.73 16.35 -26.91
N TRP A 544 14.92 15.40 -26.44
CA TRP A 544 14.92 14.01 -26.92
C TRP A 544 14.18 13.84 -28.25
N GLY A 545 13.43 14.85 -28.69
CA GLY A 545 12.93 14.97 -30.05
C GLY A 545 14.05 15.12 -31.09
N SER A 546 15.23 15.58 -30.68
CA SER A 546 16.39 15.77 -31.56
C SER A 546 17.26 14.51 -31.69
N ASP A 547 17.40 14.02 -32.92
CA ASP A 547 18.36 12.95 -33.26
C ASP A 547 19.80 13.36 -32.89
N GLU A 548 20.16 14.61 -33.16
CA GLU A 548 21.51 15.13 -32.89
C GLU A 548 21.83 15.12 -31.40
N TYR A 549 20.88 15.54 -30.56
CA TYR A 549 21.03 15.49 -29.11
C TYR A 549 21.26 14.06 -28.62
N LEU A 550 20.39 13.13 -29.00
CA LEU A 550 20.49 11.75 -28.54
C LEU A 550 21.76 11.07 -29.06
N ILE A 551 22.10 11.22 -30.34
CA ILE A 551 23.34 10.67 -30.91
C ILE A 551 24.56 11.20 -30.15
N LYS A 552 24.58 12.49 -29.81
CA LYS A 552 25.67 13.10 -29.03
C LYS A 552 25.76 12.55 -27.60
N ARG A 553 24.63 12.43 -26.89
CA ARG A 553 24.59 11.92 -25.50
C ARG A 553 24.99 10.45 -25.42
N PHE A 554 24.54 9.63 -26.39
CA PHE A 554 24.91 8.22 -26.47
C PHE A 554 26.35 7.99 -26.94
N GLY A 555 26.85 8.85 -27.82
CA GLY A 555 28.18 8.73 -28.42
C GLY A 555 28.34 7.40 -29.16
N ASN A 556 29.54 6.81 -29.03
CA ASN A 556 29.89 5.53 -29.67
C ASN A 556 29.69 4.30 -28.78
N THR A 557 29.02 4.47 -27.62
CA THR A 557 28.74 3.35 -26.73
C THR A 557 27.82 2.34 -27.41
N LYS A 558 28.20 1.05 -27.37
CA LYS A 558 27.36 -0.04 -27.86
C LYS A 558 26.42 -0.51 -26.76
N HIS A 559 25.15 -0.69 -27.10
CA HIS A 559 24.10 -1.18 -26.20
C HIS A 559 23.57 -2.53 -26.65
N SER A 560 23.13 -3.33 -25.69
CA SER A 560 22.33 -4.52 -25.99
C SER A 560 20.92 -4.08 -26.38
N VAL A 561 20.46 -4.55 -27.53
CA VAL A 561 19.16 -4.25 -28.11
C VAL A 561 18.39 -5.56 -28.24
N THR A 562 17.14 -5.58 -27.77
CA THR A 562 16.29 -6.75 -27.94
C THR A 562 15.87 -6.85 -29.40
N LYS A 563 16.00 -8.02 -30.01
CA LYS A 563 15.63 -8.28 -31.40
C LYS A 563 14.50 -9.29 -31.45
N SER A 564 13.46 -9.00 -32.22
CA SER A 564 12.39 -9.95 -32.56
C SER A 564 12.30 -10.10 -34.08
N THR A 565 11.83 -11.25 -34.56
CA THR A 565 11.59 -11.50 -36.00
C THR A 565 10.19 -11.05 -36.43
N SER A 566 9.41 -10.48 -35.51
CA SER A 566 8.16 -9.78 -35.75
C SER A 566 8.13 -8.52 -34.89
N ASN A 567 7.04 -7.77 -34.96
CA ASN A 567 6.78 -6.62 -34.11
C ASN A 567 6.45 -6.97 -32.64
N HIS A 568 6.32 -8.25 -32.28
CA HIS A 568 5.97 -8.72 -30.93
C HIS A 568 7.20 -8.85 -30.00
N PHE A 569 7.15 -8.21 -28.84
CA PHE A 569 8.21 -8.25 -27.82
C PHE A 569 7.69 -8.77 -26.48
N MET A 570 7.69 -10.09 -26.35
CA MET A 570 7.43 -10.78 -25.10
C MET A 570 8.68 -10.79 -24.19
N TYR A 571 8.56 -10.26 -22.97
CA TYR A 571 9.63 -10.39 -21.98
C TYR A 571 9.64 -11.80 -21.40
N TYR A 572 10.84 -12.34 -21.22
CA TYR A 572 11.03 -13.63 -20.55
C TYR A 572 12.17 -13.59 -19.53
N ASN A 573 12.00 -14.35 -18.45
CA ASN A 573 13.00 -14.54 -17.44
C ASN A 573 14.08 -15.51 -17.95
N ARG A 574 15.25 -14.96 -18.31
CA ARG A 574 16.41 -15.73 -18.79
C ARG A 574 16.87 -16.86 -17.85
N ARG A 575 16.72 -16.69 -16.53
CA ARG A 575 17.10 -17.75 -15.57
C ARG A 575 16.08 -18.89 -15.60
N GLY A 576 14.78 -18.57 -15.66
CA GLY A 576 13.71 -19.56 -15.82
C GLY A 576 13.83 -20.31 -17.15
N ALA A 577 14.11 -19.58 -18.23
CA ALA A 577 14.34 -20.16 -19.57
C ALA A 577 15.45 -21.22 -19.57
N LYS A 578 16.59 -20.94 -18.91
CA LYS A 578 17.71 -21.89 -18.80
C LYS A 578 17.35 -23.18 -18.05
N GLN A 579 16.31 -23.16 -17.23
CA GLN A 579 15.88 -24.33 -16.45
C GLN A 579 14.93 -25.25 -17.24
N GLN A 580 14.49 -24.83 -18.43
CA GLN A 580 13.53 -25.57 -19.25
C GLN A 580 14.21 -26.14 -20.51
N LYS A 581 14.18 -27.47 -20.66
CA LYS A 581 15.03 -28.21 -21.59
C LYS A 581 14.79 -27.96 -23.08
N ASN A 582 13.67 -27.35 -23.48
CA ASN A 582 13.31 -27.08 -24.88
C ASN A 582 12.69 -25.69 -25.07
N TYR A 583 12.94 -24.77 -24.15
CA TYR A 583 12.36 -23.44 -24.22
C TYR A 583 13.02 -22.62 -25.33
N LYS A 584 12.20 -22.07 -26.24
CA LYS A 584 12.64 -21.16 -27.30
C LYS A 584 12.32 -19.73 -26.88
N PRO A 585 13.33 -18.88 -26.63
CA PRO A 585 13.08 -17.49 -26.31
C PRO A 585 12.30 -16.79 -27.42
N PRO A 586 11.28 -15.97 -27.09
CA PRO A 586 10.52 -15.21 -28.08
C PRO A 586 11.33 -14.07 -28.68
N THR A 587 12.41 -13.66 -28.01
CA THR A 587 13.30 -12.59 -28.48
C THR A 587 14.76 -12.98 -28.31
N SER A 588 15.60 -12.37 -29.15
CA SER A 588 17.06 -12.49 -29.12
C SER A 588 17.70 -11.14 -28.76
N SER A 589 19.02 -11.06 -28.79
CA SER A 589 19.75 -9.81 -28.51
C SER A 589 20.74 -9.51 -29.63
N ALA A 590 20.79 -8.24 -30.02
CA ALA A 590 21.82 -7.66 -30.87
C ALA A 590 22.62 -6.62 -30.07
N THR A 591 23.80 -6.24 -30.58
CA THR A 591 24.64 -5.20 -29.98
C THR A 591 24.95 -4.16 -31.03
N MET A 592 24.58 -2.91 -30.78
CA MET A 592 24.77 -1.80 -31.72
C MET A 592 24.88 -0.46 -31.00
N THR A 593 25.39 0.57 -31.67
CA THR A 593 25.35 1.95 -31.14
C THR A 593 23.94 2.53 -31.26
N PHE A 594 23.65 3.59 -30.52
CA PHE A 594 22.36 4.29 -30.66
C PHE A 594 22.13 4.78 -32.10
N LYS A 595 23.16 5.34 -32.75
CA LYS A 595 23.08 5.78 -34.16
C LYS A 595 22.69 4.63 -35.11
N GLN A 596 23.27 3.44 -34.91
CA GLN A 596 22.92 2.26 -35.69
C GLN A 596 21.49 1.78 -35.43
N TRP A 597 21.07 1.79 -34.15
CA TRP A 597 19.69 1.45 -33.78
C TRP A 597 18.70 2.44 -34.41
N LEU A 598 18.97 3.75 -34.35
CA LEU A 598 18.09 4.79 -34.87
C LEU A 598 17.92 4.67 -36.39
N GLN A 599 18.99 4.40 -37.12
CA GLN A 599 18.91 4.13 -38.56
C GLN A 599 17.97 2.94 -38.85
N LYS A 600 18.14 1.84 -38.10
CA LYS A 600 17.26 0.68 -38.23
C LYS A 600 15.81 0.99 -37.87
N ALA A 601 15.58 1.80 -36.83
CA ALA A 601 14.24 2.19 -36.42
C ALA A 601 13.50 2.95 -37.52
N TYR A 602 14.19 3.85 -38.24
CA TYR A 602 13.63 4.56 -39.40
C TYR A 602 13.46 3.68 -40.65
N GLU A 603 14.30 2.66 -40.83
CA GLU A 603 14.12 1.65 -41.88
C GLU A 603 12.87 0.81 -41.60
N THR A 604 12.72 0.32 -40.35
CA THR A 604 11.55 -0.42 -39.88
C THR A 604 10.26 0.38 -40.00
N ASP A 605 10.31 1.70 -39.79
CA ASP A 605 9.17 2.62 -39.96
C ASP A 605 8.53 2.54 -41.36
N LYS A 606 9.33 2.11 -42.35
CA LYS A 606 8.94 1.98 -43.76
C LYS A 606 8.78 0.53 -44.22
N ALA A 607 9.01 -0.44 -43.33
CA ALA A 607 9.10 -1.86 -43.63
C ALA A 607 7.86 -2.65 -43.17
N SER A 608 7.85 -3.96 -43.44
CA SER A 608 6.79 -4.86 -43.00
C SER A 608 6.88 -5.12 -41.49
N LEU A 609 5.73 -5.32 -40.82
CA LEU A 609 5.69 -5.72 -39.41
C LEU A 609 6.26 -7.13 -39.15
N ASN A 610 6.39 -7.93 -40.23
CA ASN A 610 6.96 -9.27 -40.20
C ASN A 610 8.49 -9.31 -40.37
N ASP A 611 9.13 -8.14 -40.49
CA ASP A 611 10.59 -8.05 -40.55
C ASP A 611 11.21 -7.99 -39.14
N ASP A 612 12.54 -8.05 -39.08
CA ASP A 612 13.26 -7.91 -37.83
C ASP A 612 13.00 -6.54 -37.17
N HIS A 613 12.51 -6.56 -35.92
CA HIS A 613 12.33 -5.36 -35.10
C HIS A 613 13.39 -5.28 -34.00
N TYR A 614 13.72 -4.05 -33.61
CA TYR A 614 14.79 -3.76 -32.64
C TYR A 614 14.31 -2.82 -31.54
N TYR A 615 14.25 -3.32 -30.30
CA TYR A 615 13.78 -2.58 -29.14
C TYR A 615 14.92 -2.30 -28.14
N LEU A 616 15.34 -1.04 -28.06
CA LEU A 616 16.41 -0.61 -27.17
C LEU A 616 15.85 -0.32 -25.77
N GLN A 617 16.34 -1.05 -24.77
CA GLN A 617 15.89 -0.92 -23.37
C GLN A 617 17.08 -0.56 -22.48
N LEU A 618 16.94 0.52 -21.72
CA LEU A 618 18.02 1.08 -20.92
C LEU A 618 17.56 1.36 -19.49
N ASN A 619 18.52 1.36 -18.58
CA ASN A 619 18.41 1.90 -17.24
C ASN A 619 19.38 3.09 -17.09
N SER A 620 19.06 4.02 -16.20
CA SER A 620 19.79 5.29 -16.04
C SER A 620 21.08 5.17 -15.21
N VAL A 621 21.90 4.16 -15.51
CA VAL A 621 23.08 3.78 -14.71
C VAL A 621 24.24 3.40 -15.61
N GLY A 622 25.45 3.37 -15.05
CA GLY A 622 26.68 3.14 -15.81
C GLY A 622 26.85 4.18 -16.92
N PRO A 623 27.05 3.78 -18.19
CA PRO A 623 27.23 4.71 -19.31
C PRO A 623 25.99 5.56 -19.62
N ASN A 624 24.83 5.24 -19.03
CA ASN A 624 23.58 5.96 -19.22
C ASN A 624 23.19 6.82 -18.01
N SER A 625 24.11 7.06 -17.06
CA SER A 625 23.84 7.88 -15.87
C SER A 625 23.36 9.29 -16.22
N TRP A 626 23.79 9.79 -17.37
CA TRP A 626 23.42 11.08 -17.96
C TRP A 626 21.90 11.25 -18.13
N ILE A 627 21.12 10.17 -18.22
CA ILE A 627 19.65 10.22 -18.28
C ILE A 627 19.09 10.88 -17.01
N ARG A 628 19.71 10.68 -15.85
CA ARG A 628 19.21 11.27 -14.58
C ARG A 628 19.30 12.79 -14.55
N GLU A 629 20.23 13.36 -15.31
CA GLU A 629 20.39 14.83 -15.41
C GLU A 629 19.20 15.47 -16.13
N ASP A 630 18.57 14.73 -17.05
CA ASP A 630 17.38 15.19 -17.77
C ASP A 630 16.11 15.02 -16.91
N PHE A 631 16.13 14.20 -15.85
CA PHE A 631 14.97 13.95 -14.98
C PHE A 631 15.22 14.30 -13.50
N PRO A 632 15.44 15.58 -13.15
CA PRO A 632 15.72 15.98 -11.77
C PRO A 632 14.60 15.62 -10.78
N GLU A 633 13.33 15.63 -11.20
CA GLU A 633 12.20 15.28 -10.33
C GLU A 633 12.00 13.76 -10.17
N TRP A 634 12.69 12.91 -10.96
CA TRP A 634 12.64 11.46 -10.79
C TRP A 634 13.86 10.90 -10.03
N VAL A 635 14.68 11.80 -9.49
CA VAL A 635 15.71 11.49 -8.49
C VAL A 635 15.03 11.25 -7.13
N PRO A 636 15.50 10.31 -6.28
CA PRO A 636 14.82 9.93 -5.03
C PRO A 636 14.60 11.10 -4.05
N GLN A 637 13.44 11.75 -4.15
CA GLN A 637 12.89 12.73 -3.24
C GLN A 637 11.36 12.56 -3.26
N HIS A 638 10.68 12.87 -2.16
CA HIS A 638 9.22 12.74 -2.13
C HIS A 638 8.61 13.83 -3.01
N ASN A 639 7.78 13.43 -3.97
CA ASN A 639 7.07 14.34 -4.87
C ASN A 639 5.87 13.62 -5.52
N PHE A 640 5.23 14.31 -6.47
CA PHE A 640 4.10 13.77 -7.23
C PHE A 640 4.41 12.41 -7.90
N PHE A 641 5.57 12.27 -8.53
CA PHE A 641 5.96 11.10 -9.32
C PHE A 641 6.57 9.97 -8.48
N LEU A 642 7.15 10.29 -7.33
CA LEU A 642 7.84 9.35 -6.44
C LEU A 642 7.11 9.23 -5.09
N VAL A 643 6.07 8.41 -5.07
CA VAL A 643 5.25 8.14 -3.88
C VAL A 643 6.08 7.58 -2.73
N ASP A 644 6.96 6.63 -3.03
CA ASP A 644 7.90 6.06 -2.05
C ASP A 644 9.33 6.09 -2.61
N PRO A 645 10.06 7.21 -2.38
CA PRO A 645 11.41 7.38 -2.90
C PRO A 645 12.38 6.30 -2.43
N SER A 646 12.14 5.68 -1.27
CA SER A 646 12.98 4.60 -0.74
C SER A 646 12.86 3.30 -1.54
N GLN A 647 11.73 3.13 -2.23
CA GLN A 647 11.46 2.02 -3.14
C GLN A 647 11.56 2.44 -4.62
N ASN A 648 12.23 3.56 -4.93
CA ASN A 648 12.48 4.00 -6.30
C ASN A 648 13.34 2.96 -7.05
N ARG A 649 12.86 2.50 -8.21
CA ARG A 649 13.53 1.48 -9.06
C ARG A 649 14.36 2.07 -10.21
N GLY A 650 14.76 3.32 -10.07
CA GLY A 650 15.48 4.10 -11.08
C GLY A 650 14.63 4.47 -12.29
N ILE A 651 15.28 5.15 -13.23
CA ILE A 651 14.67 5.53 -14.50
C ILE A 651 15.01 4.46 -15.53
N ASN A 652 13.99 3.96 -16.21
CA ASN A 652 14.14 2.95 -17.24
C ASN A 652 13.54 3.49 -18.54
N CYS A 653 14.37 3.60 -19.58
CA CYS A 653 13.98 4.15 -20.87
C CYS A 653 13.85 3.06 -21.92
N ARG A 654 12.95 3.24 -22.89
CA ARG A 654 12.76 2.36 -24.02
C ARG A 654 12.63 3.18 -25.28
N PHE A 655 13.34 2.76 -26.32
CA PHE A 655 13.29 3.38 -27.63
C PHE A 655 12.84 2.33 -28.63
N GLY A 656 11.71 2.59 -29.29
CA GLY A 656 11.07 1.65 -30.21
C GLY A 656 10.88 2.24 -31.61
N ALA A 657 10.75 1.36 -32.59
CA ALA A 657 10.27 1.67 -33.94
C ALA A 657 8.74 1.52 -34.00
N ARG A 658 8.12 1.96 -35.11
CA ARG A 658 6.71 1.69 -35.41
C ARG A 658 6.39 0.21 -35.38
N GLY A 659 5.17 -0.12 -34.98
CA GLY A 659 4.68 -1.49 -34.92
C GLY A 659 5.05 -2.23 -33.64
N ILE A 660 6.12 -1.85 -32.92
CA ILE A 660 6.59 -2.60 -31.75
C ILE A 660 5.48 -2.73 -30.69
N ILE A 661 5.13 -3.98 -30.40
CA ILE A 661 4.21 -4.41 -29.36
C ILE A 661 5.01 -4.89 -28.15
N ALA A 662 4.74 -4.30 -26.97
CA ALA A 662 5.10 -4.92 -25.70
C ALA A 662 3.89 -5.67 -25.15
N GLU A 663 4.04 -7.00 -25.06
CA GLU A 663 2.96 -7.92 -24.76
C GLU A 663 2.28 -7.66 -23.42
N ALA A 664 1.02 -8.07 -23.31
CA ALA A 664 0.16 -7.72 -22.18
C ALA A 664 0.70 -8.33 -20.89
N HIS A 665 1.01 -7.48 -19.91
CA HIS A 665 1.54 -7.93 -18.62
C HIS A 665 1.19 -6.95 -17.51
N TYR A 666 1.37 -7.37 -16.27
CA TYR A 666 1.34 -6.50 -15.12
C TYR A 666 2.72 -6.36 -14.48
N ASP A 667 2.93 -5.20 -13.85
CA ASP A 667 4.12 -4.91 -13.08
C ASP A 667 3.80 -4.60 -11.62
N GLY A 668 4.76 -4.92 -10.75
CA GLY A 668 4.75 -4.41 -9.38
C GLY A 668 5.39 -3.02 -9.33
N GLY A 669 4.68 -2.12 -8.66
CA GLY A 669 5.14 -0.78 -8.29
C GLY A 669 4.46 0.32 -9.08
N ARG A 670 4.18 1.44 -8.41
CA ARG A 670 3.49 2.59 -9.01
C ARG A 670 4.37 3.21 -10.08
N ASN A 671 3.87 3.30 -11.30
CA ASN A 671 4.69 3.54 -12.48
C ASN A 671 4.26 4.82 -13.18
N PHE A 672 5.13 5.82 -13.21
CA PHE A 672 4.96 7.01 -14.03
C PHE A 672 5.74 6.83 -15.31
N VAL A 673 5.02 6.79 -16.44
CA VAL A 673 5.56 6.61 -17.77
C VAL A 673 5.41 7.91 -18.53
N THR A 674 6.49 8.42 -19.12
CA THR A 674 6.45 9.58 -19.99
C THR A 674 6.86 9.23 -21.41
N ILE A 675 6.21 9.86 -22.39
CA ILE A 675 6.64 9.83 -23.79
C ILE A 675 7.42 11.11 -24.06
N LEU A 676 8.63 10.96 -24.59
CA LEU A 676 9.56 12.07 -24.87
C LEU A 676 9.70 12.31 -26.36
N ARG A 677 9.31 11.34 -27.18
CA ARG A 677 9.34 11.39 -28.63
C ARG A 677 8.32 10.43 -29.20
N GLY A 678 7.66 10.84 -30.27
CA GLY A 678 6.66 10.01 -30.97
C GLY A 678 5.41 9.80 -30.13
N ALA A 679 4.72 8.69 -30.36
CA ALA A 679 3.52 8.32 -29.63
C ALA A 679 3.43 6.81 -29.38
N LYS A 680 2.63 6.45 -28.38
CA LYS A 680 2.33 5.06 -28.03
C LYS A 680 0.88 4.90 -27.62
N ARG A 681 0.27 3.82 -28.07
CA ARG A 681 -1.03 3.36 -27.59
C ARG A 681 -0.83 2.45 -26.39
N TYR A 682 -1.61 2.67 -25.34
CA TYR A 682 -1.72 1.83 -24.16
C TYR A 682 -3.14 1.29 -24.05
N ILE A 683 -3.26 -0.01 -23.86
CA ILE A 683 -4.49 -0.69 -23.44
C ILE A 683 -4.27 -1.17 -22.01
N LEU A 684 -5.09 -0.72 -21.08
CA LEU A 684 -4.94 -0.91 -19.63
C LEU A 684 -6.11 -1.69 -19.07
N LEU A 685 -5.84 -2.69 -18.22
CA LEU A 685 -6.89 -3.47 -17.56
C LEU A 685 -6.62 -3.50 -16.06
N PRO A 686 -7.67 -3.36 -15.24
CA PRO A 686 -7.52 -3.39 -13.80
C PRO A 686 -7.16 -4.81 -13.33
N PRO A 687 -6.55 -4.97 -12.14
CA PRO A 687 -6.12 -6.27 -11.61
C PRO A 687 -7.23 -7.33 -11.56
N GLU A 688 -8.48 -6.91 -11.39
CA GLU A 688 -9.70 -7.72 -11.34
C GLU A 688 -9.94 -8.51 -12.63
N GLU A 689 -9.38 -8.06 -13.76
CA GLU A 689 -9.50 -8.75 -15.05
C GLU A 689 -8.59 -9.95 -15.19
N CYS A 690 -7.65 -10.14 -14.26
CA CYS A 690 -6.68 -11.21 -14.30
C CYS A 690 -7.27 -12.62 -14.62
N PRO A 691 -8.44 -13.05 -14.08
CA PRO A 691 -9.06 -14.33 -14.42
C PRO A 691 -9.46 -14.49 -15.89
N ASN A 692 -9.58 -13.38 -16.63
CA ASN A 692 -9.94 -13.34 -18.04
C ASN A 692 -8.71 -13.37 -18.98
N LEU A 693 -7.48 -13.15 -18.48
CA LEU A 693 -6.30 -12.88 -19.34
C LEU A 693 -5.38 -14.07 -19.60
N TYR A 694 -5.73 -15.26 -19.10
CA TYR A 694 -5.00 -16.50 -19.38
C TYR A 694 -3.48 -16.38 -19.19
N LEU A 695 -3.04 -15.93 -18.01
CA LEU A 695 -1.62 -15.64 -17.79
C LEU A 695 -0.75 -16.91 -17.82
N TYR A 696 0.50 -16.75 -18.25
CA TYR A 696 1.53 -17.77 -18.06
C TYR A 696 1.76 -18.03 -16.57
N PRO A 697 1.68 -19.29 -16.09
CA PRO A 697 1.70 -19.58 -14.66
C PRO A 697 3.03 -19.22 -14.02
N ARG A 698 3.01 -19.03 -12.69
CA ARG A 698 4.23 -18.83 -11.90
C ARG A 698 5.22 -19.97 -12.15
N GLY A 699 6.46 -19.61 -12.48
CA GLY A 699 7.53 -20.56 -12.83
C GLY A 699 7.78 -20.70 -14.34
N HIS A 700 6.85 -20.25 -15.19
CA HIS A 700 7.09 -20.08 -16.63
C HIS A 700 8.04 -18.89 -16.88
N PRO A 701 8.89 -18.88 -17.92
CA PRO A 701 9.79 -17.74 -18.19
C PRO A 701 9.03 -16.44 -18.46
N GLU A 702 7.88 -16.51 -19.11
CA GLU A 702 6.95 -15.41 -19.44
C GLU A 702 5.91 -15.16 -18.33
N ALA A 703 6.08 -15.73 -17.14
CA ALA A 703 5.15 -15.54 -16.03
C ALA A 703 4.76 -14.05 -15.88
N ARG A 704 3.44 -13.82 -15.66
CA ARG A 704 2.74 -12.52 -15.58
C ARG A 704 2.27 -11.92 -16.91
N HIS A 705 2.64 -12.51 -18.05
CA HIS A 705 2.11 -12.10 -19.35
C HIS A 705 0.88 -12.91 -19.72
N ALA A 706 -0.01 -12.31 -20.50
CA ALA A 706 -1.10 -13.03 -21.17
C ALA A 706 -0.52 -14.03 -22.19
N LYS A 707 -1.20 -15.17 -22.34
CA LYS A 707 -0.82 -16.18 -23.35
C LYS A 707 -1.35 -15.85 -24.73
N ALA A 708 -2.55 -15.27 -24.79
CA ALA A 708 -3.21 -14.95 -26.04
C ALA A 708 -2.44 -13.86 -26.79
N ASP A 709 -2.38 -14.01 -28.11
CA ASP A 709 -1.98 -12.92 -29.00
C ASP A 709 -3.16 -11.96 -29.14
N TRP A 710 -2.92 -10.67 -28.89
CA TRP A 710 -3.98 -9.66 -28.96
C TRP A 710 -4.08 -9.04 -30.36
N SER A 711 -3.08 -9.26 -31.23
CA SER A 711 -3.16 -8.90 -32.64
C SER A 711 -4.07 -9.85 -33.43
N ASP A 712 -4.14 -11.13 -33.02
CA ASP A 712 -5.00 -12.16 -33.60
C ASP A 712 -5.68 -12.99 -32.49
N LEU A 713 -6.66 -12.37 -31.81
CA LEU A 713 -7.30 -12.96 -30.64
C LEU A 713 -8.28 -14.09 -31.00
N ASP A 714 -7.85 -15.34 -30.85
CA ASP A 714 -8.74 -16.52 -30.99
C ASP A 714 -9.62 -16.72 -29.74
N LEU A 715 -10.88 -16.28 -29.83
CA LEU A 715 -11.87 -16.46 -28.77
C LEU A 715 -12.37 -17.91 -28.61
N ASN A 716 -12.07 -18.82 -29.54
CA ASN A 716 -12.34 -20.24 -29.34
C ASN A 716 -11.33 -20.86 -28.36
N GLU A 717 -10.06 -20.45 -28.45
CA GLU A 717 -9.00 -20.87 -27.52
C GLU A 717 -9.07 -20.10 -26.19
N PHE A 718 -9.37 -18.80 -26.23
CA PHE A 718 -9.38 -17.90 -25.07
C PHE A 718 -10.77 -17.28 -24.79
N PRO A 719 -11.83 -18.08 -24.57
CA PRO A 719 -13.21 -17.60 -24.54
C PRO A 719 -13.55 -16.60 -23.42
N LYS A 720 -12.79 -16.56 -22.31
CA LYS A 720 -13.01 -15.57 -21.24
C LYS A 720 -12.57 -14.16 -21.62
N MET A 721 -11.68 -14.01 -22.60
CA MET A 721 -11.19 -12.69 -23.01
C MET A 721 -12.27 -11.81 -23.64
N LYS A 722 -13.38 -12.41 -24.10
CA LYS A 722 -14.56 -11.65 -24.52
C LYS A 722 -15.18 -10.79 -23.40
N ASN A 723 -14.93 -11.18 -22.15
CA ASN A 723 -15.43 -10.50 -20.96
C ASN A 723 -14.39 -9.55 -20.32
N ALA A 724 -13.16 -9.52 -20.84
CA ALA A 724 -12.11 -8.69 -20.27
C ALA A 724 -12.46 -7.21 -20.46
N MET A 725 -12.42 -6.40 -19.41
CA MET A 725 -12.75 -4.97 -19.47
C MET A 725 -11.49 -4.11 -19.45
N ALA A 726 -11.39 -3.16 -20.39
CA ALA A 726 -10.18 -2.38 -20.62
C ALA A 726 -10.46 -0.88 -20.73
N ALA A 727 -9.41 -0.10 -20.55
CA ALA A 727 -9.29 1.31 -20.93
C ALA A 727 -8.22 1.44 -22.02
N GLN A 728 -8.29 2.50 -22.82
CA GLN A 728 -7.31 2.80 -23.86
C GLN A 728 -6.86 4.25 -23.76
N VAL A 729 -5.61 4.55 -24.10
CA VAL A 729 -5.12 5.91 -24.31
C VAL A 729 -3.97 5.96 -25.32
N VAL A 730 -3.83 7.06 -26.07
CA VAL A 730 -2.66 7.33 -26.91
C VAL A 730 -1.81 8.41 -26.24
N LEU A 731 -0.60 8.07 -25.80
CA LEU A 731 0.32 9.04 -25.22
C LEU A 731 1.21 9.63 -26.32
N ARG A 732 1.37 10.94 -26.31
CA ARG A 732 2.25 11.70 -27.23
C ARG A 732 3.41 12.33 -26.44
N ALA A 733 4.44 12.81 -27.14
CA ALA A 733 5.55 13.51 -26.52
C ALA A 733 5.06 14.63 -25.58
N GLY A 734 5.51 14.63 -24.32
CA GLY A 734 5.05 15.54 -23.27
C GLY A 734 4.05 14.92 -22.29
N ASP A 735 3.35 13.84 -22.68
CA ASP A 735 2.39 13.17 -21.80
C ASP A 735 3.09 12.34 -20.72
N VAL A 736 2.43 12.23 -19.56
CA VAL A 736 2.81 11.33 -18.46
C VAL A 736 1.61 10.47 -18.06
N LEU A 737 1.71 9.16 -18.23
CA LEU A 737 0.72 8.20 -17.75
C LEU A 737 1.08 7.67 -16.37
N TYR A 738 0.14 7.74 -15.44
CA TYR A 738 0.20 6.97 -14.20
C TYR A 738 -0.39 5.57 -14.42
N ILE A 739 0.41 4.53 -14.20
CA ILE A 739 -0.02 3.14 -14.17
C ILE A 739 0.10 2.64 -12.71
N PRO A 740 -1.02 2.35 -12.05
CA PRO A 740 -1.00 1.83 -10.68
C PRO A 740 -0.36 0.45 -10.60
N SER A 741 0.01 0.03 -9.39
CA SER A 741 0.55 -1.32 -9.21
C SER A 741 -0.44 -2.37 -9.71
N TYR A 742 0.06 -3.41 -10.37
CA TYR A 742 -0.71 -4.58 -10.82
C TYR A 742 -1.67 -4.37 -11.98
N TRP A 743 -1.83 -3.14 -12.50
CA TRP A 743 -2.58 -2.92 -13.71
C TRP A 743 -1.90 -3.59 -14.91
N PHE A 744 -2.68 -4.35 -15.67
CA PHE A 744 -2.22 -4.93 -16.92
C PHE A 744 -2.10 -3.84 -17.96
N HIS A 745 -1.07 -3.95 -18.79
CA HIS A 745 -0.84 -2.99 -19.85
C HIS A 745 -0.26 -3.68 -21.09
N TYR A 746 -0.83 -3.35 -22.24
CA TYR A 746 -0.41 -3.75 -23.57
C TYR A 746 -0.08 -2.50 -24.36
N ILE A 747 1.08 -2.48 -25.03
CA ILE A 747 1.67 -1.23 -25.52
C ILE A 747 2.02 -1.36 -26.99
N VAL A 748 1.50 -0.47 -27.84
CA VAL A 748 1.79 -0.43 -29.27
C VAL A 748 2.53 0.87 -29.61
N SER A 749 3.64 0.74 -30.34
CA SER A 749 4.42 1.88 -30.82
C SER A 749 3.89 2.35 -32.18
N THR A 750 3.46 3.60 -32.29
CA THR A 750 2.85 4.13 -33.51
C THR A 750 3.86 4.76 -34.49
N GLY A 751 5.14 4.71 -34.14
CA GLY A 751 6.22 5.44 -34.80
C GLY A 751 7.55 5.22 -34.08
N VAL A 752 8.64 5.78 -34.61
CA VAL A 752 9.90 5.92 -33.86
C VAL A 752 9.65 6.77 -32.61
N ASN A 753 9.96 6.20 -31.44
CA ASN A 753 9.59 6.79 -30.16
C ASN A 753 10.66 6.62 -29.09
N ALA A 754 10.55 7.44 -28.04
CA ALA A 754 11.28 7.30 -26.80
C ALA A 754 10.32 7.46 -25.63
N GLN A 755 10.34 6.50 -24.71
CA GLN A 755 9.65 6.59 -23.42
C GLN A 755 10.65 6.40 -22.29
N CYS A 756 10.38 7.02 -21.15
CA CYS A 756 11.04 6.68 -19.90
C CYS A 756 10.00 6.43 -18.82
N ASN A 757 10.36 5.64 -17.81
CA ASN A 757 9.52 5.47 -16.65
C ASN A 757 10.31 5.47 -15.36
N THR A 758 9.63 5.84 -14.28
CA THR A 758 10.10 5.67 -12.91
C THR A 758 9.06 4.92 -12.12
N ARG A 759 9.52 4.04 -11.24
CA ARG A 759 8.65 3.24 -10.37
C ARG A 759 8.99 3.45 -8.92
N SER A 760 7.99 3.63 -8.07
CA SER A 760 8.19 3.81 -6.63
C SER A 760 7.06 3.17 -5.81
N GLY A 761 7.43 2.52 -4.71
CA GLY A 761 6.50 1.88 -3.79
C GLY A 761 5.75 0.69 -4.40
N LEU A 762 4.86 0.10 -3.59
CA LEU A 762 3.90 -0.93 -4.00
C LEU A 762 2.53 -0.54 -3.45
N SER A 763 1.47 -0.91 -4.16
CA SER A 763 0.11 -0.84 -3.62
C SER A 763 -0.29 -2.15 -2.96
N ILE A 764 -1.22 -2.06 -2.01
CA ILE A 764 -1.98 -3.20 -1.49
C ILE A 764 -3.21 -3.50 -2.34
N ARG A 765 -3.78 -2.50 -3.02
CA ARG A 765 -4.90 -2.69 -3.96
C ARG A 765 -4.42 -3.47 -5.18
N GLY A 766 -5.24 -4.40 -5.69
CA GLY A 766 -4.89 -5.28 -6.81
C GLY A 766 -4.08 -6.52 -6.43
N ARG A 767 -3.49 -6.58 -5.22
CA ARG A 767 -2.61 -7.69 -4.83
C ARG A 767 -3.38 -8.98 -4.65
N LYS A 768 -4.61 -8.90 -4.13
CA LYS A 768 -5.46 -10.07 -3.89
C LYS A 768 -5.85 -10.72 -5.21
N GLU A 769 -6.28 -9.91 -6.16
CA GLU A 769 -6.73 -10.32 -7.50
C GLU A 769 -5.60 -11.05 -8.24
N ILE A 770 -4.38 -10.50 -8.17
CA ILE A 770 -3.19 -11.15 -8.74
C ILE A 770 -2.83 -12.45 -7.99
N ALA A 771 -2.98 -12.49 -6.66
CA ALA A 771 -2.75 -13.70 -5.87
C ALA A 771 -3.75 -14.82 -6.22
N ASP A 772 -5.02 -14.48 -6.39
CA ASP A 772 -6.08 -15.42 -6.79
C ASP A 772 -5.82 -16.02 -8.18
N CYS A 773 -5.12 -15.28 -9.05
CA CYS A 773 -4.61 -15.78 -10.34
C CYS A 773 -3.37 -16.68 -10.26
N GLY A 774 -2.94 -17.08 -9.06
CA GLY A 774 -1.79 -17.96 -8.86
C GLY A 774 -0.44 -17.25 -8.81
N PHE A 775 -0.44 -15.94 -8.61
CA PHE A 775 0.77 -15.15 -8.43
C PHE A 775 0.77 -14.49 -7.06
N TYR A 776 1.31 -15.15 -6.03
CA TYR A 776 2.08 -14.58 -4.90
C TYR A 776 2.39 -15.69 -3.90
#